data_AF-A0AAE1ZDQ7-F1
#
_entry.id   AF-A0AAE1ZDQ7-F1
#
_cell.length_a   1.000
_cell.length_b   1.000
_cell.length_c   1.000
_cell.angle_alpha   90.00
_cell.angle_beta   90.00
_cell.angle_gamma   90.00
#
_symmetry.space_group_name_H-M   'P 1'
#
loop_
_entity.id
_entity.type
_entity.pdbx_description
1 polymer ?
#
loop_
_entity_poly.entity_id
_entity_poly.type
_entity_poly.pdbx_seq_one_letter_code
_entity_poly.pdbx_strand_id
1 'polypeptide(L)'
;MPIPELADIMVREYTSFKVSQLHKKAVIIDGEDFTRHVYKHSKLPIIYGGEYLAYSVQLKQVLHEIKQCEIYPSFVFGSDCERVGFQLASQIHDVAATLKSQSPLNDIKQKNTPIPQFTFFQSVLTDVLNDMEIKFLKSPFPRLQSCISLAAYLNYPIIASSPEYFLVDTHQKSSHTSSCFIPLTLIRLKCLEFKESCFCKSTNSESHNMSTPCNFLTSHEFISASSHLSAVYPECRPLAGLLLGTDSVPHTKLPNYLYQIMNSIENRNCKFRRWLTLVSWFSQSSISPEAAIDEILKCYTSKEKGNLLKALIESLAAYFPNMYFGQKLSLLLHLEAAVSTQKESNPPIFVYTPQEPTSTTEKDLLEKRLSDLLKGRSTIVFGSIDFTQGWPAKLMQFYLQNKLAQLILTPVYCQGGVVMPLLTENTSLELSAYRISLPLRWMHYRLLSGLEHNLSQKHKLIGLKPHVLEHTRVNETLTTYQIQVDPLILNPTMDTTDAILSNVVGFLFSHLNAEMKWTVSLALTLAFWFRATTSSTNSTMKNEKIYSPDNDLRNSSVVLSAAAIAVTNYFNVEESDEKSIEHYGILIKFLRDQMPEQLSSVDMSIVHHFTSIQTVYNYLRSLTYLIDGLLPSDQNSNSLSFLPSYVFFPSGQLFHALVVNIESLKTEDRYRLTLRYWLPRLYRIPKLNSEFAVKLKKLAEIYKDVIDIVSAMIHSPISTPDIKYIKEPTPIPVIVAPNNRKPSNASSSISTTKTGNSLQSSNKSDFNKGSCPTTNKQSVTAPLSRQPLSELPRRCNSERTFTEPKKQSQKVPYYLRSTGYAARLRARLEET
;
A
#
# COMPACT_ATOMS: atom_id res chain seq x y z
N MET A 1 12.12 -2.22 1.23
CA MET A 1 13.17 -1.34 0.69
C MET A 1 13.49 -1.83 -0.71
N PRO A 2 12.63 -1.55 -1.71
CA PRO A 2 12.77 -2.18 -3.02
C PRO A 2 14.16 -1.92 -3.59
N ILE A 3 14.79 -2.99 -4.09
CA ILE A 3 16.09 -2.94 -4.78
C ILE A 3 15.79 -3.05 -6.28
N PRO A 4 15.72 -1.93 -7.04
CA PRO A 4 15.30 -1.98 -8.43
C PRO A 4 16.21 -2.86 -9.27
N GLU A 5 15.61 -3.64 -10.18
CA GLU A 5 16.28 -4.58 -11.09
C GLU A 5 16.90 -5.83 -10.45
N LEU A 6 17.11 -5.91 -9.13
CA LEU A 6 17.72 -7.09 -8.50
C LEU A 6 16.91 -8.37 -8.78
N ALA A 7 15.58 -8.30 -8.74
CA ALA A 7 14.72 -9.43 -9.09
C ALA A 7 15.00 -9.94 -10.52
N ASP A 8 15.10 -9.03 -11.49
CA ASP A 8 15.36 -9.38 -12.88
C ASP A 8 16.78 -9.95 -13.08
N ILE A 9 17.76 -9.48 -12.31
CA ILE A 9 19.12 -10.02 -12.33
C ILE A 9 19.11 -11.45 -11.81
N MET A 10 18.56 -11.67 -10.61
CA MET A 10 18.55 -12.98 -9.96
C MET A 10 17.76 -14.01 -10.76
N VAL A 11 16.55 -13.67 -11.23
CA VAL A 11 15.68 -14.60 -11.99
C VAL A 11 16.28 -15.01 -13.35
N ARG A 12 17.21 -14.22 -13.92
CA ARG A 12 17.92 -14.60 -15.16
C ARG A 12 19.01 -15.66 -14.92
N GLU A 13 19.48 -15.84 -13.69
CA GLU A 13 20.43 -16.89 -13.30
C GLU A 13 19.68 -18.20 -13.06
N TYR A 14 19.26 -18.87 -14.13
CA TYR A 14 18.43 -20.08 -14.04
C TYR A 14 19.08 -21.23 -13.23
N THR A 15 20.42 -21.28 -13.18
CA THR A 15 21.17 -22.26 -12.37
C THR A 15 21.00 -22.06 -10.87
N SER A 16 20.56 -20.87 -10.46
CA SER A 16 20.31 -20.49 -9.06
C SER A 16 18.97 -20.99 -8.54
N PHE A 17 18.22 -21.75 -9.32
CA PHE A 17 16.89 -22.24 -8.97
C PHE A 17 16.78 -23.74 -9.12
N LYS A 18 16.09 -24.37 -8.17
CA LYS A 18 15.70 -25.78 -8.22
C LYS A 18 14.19 -25.88 -8.34
N VAL A 19 13.73 -26.73 -9.26
CA VAL A 19 12.31 -27.08 -9.35
C VAL A 19 11.92 -27.87 -8.10
N SER A 20 10.84 -27.44 -7.45
CA SER A 20 10.30 -28.05 -6.24
C SER A 20 8.80 -28.29 -6.40
N GLN A 21 8.33 -29.38 -5.81
CA GLN A 21 6.91 -29.72 -5.71
C GLN A 21 6.48 -29.42 -4.27
N LEU A 22 5.77 -28.32 -4.09
CA LEU A 22 5.28 -27.90 -2.77
C LEU A 22 4.04 -28.72 -2.41
N HIS A 23 4.20 -29.59 -1.41
CA HIS A 23 3.16 -30.43 -0.84
C HIS A 23 3.49 -30.68 0.64
N LYS A 24 2.48 -30.73 1.52
CA LYS A 24 2.65 -31.01 2.97
C LYS A 24 3.72 -30.15 3.66
N LYS A 25 3.79 -28.86 3.32
CA LYS A 25 4.85 -27.96 3.77
C LYS A 25 4.25 -26.74 4.44
N ALA A 26 4.74 -26.40 5.62
CA ALA A 26 4.45 -25.13 6.25
C ALA A 26 5.35 -24.03 5.67
N VAL A 27 4.78 -22.86 5.42
CA VAL A 27 5.47 -21.76 4.71
C VAL A 27 5.11 -20.41 5.33
N ILE A 28 6.05 -19.46 5.30
CA ILE A 28 5.78 -18.07 5.62
C ILE A 28 5.47 -17.32 4.33
N ILE A 29 4.36 -16.58 4.29
CA ILE A 29 3.99 -15.76 3.13
C ILE A 29 4.03 -14.28 3.51
N ASP A 30 4.78 -13.48 2.75
CA ASP A 30 4.70 -12.02 2.85
C ASP A 30 3.34 -11.55 2.30
N GLY A 31 2.46 -11.09 3.20
CA GLY A 31 1.07 -10.80 2.87
C GLY A 31 0.89 -9.58 1.96
N GLU A 32 1.79 -8.59 2.04
CA GLU A 32 1.74 -7.42 1.17
C GLU A 32 2.17 -7.78 -0.25
N ASP A 33 3.21 -8.59 -0.37
CA ASP A 33 3.67 -9.07 -1.67
C ASP A 33 2.67 -10.01 -2.32
N PHE A 34 2.04 -10.90 -1.54
CA PHE A 34 0.98 -11.78 -2.02
C PHE A 34 -0.22 -10.97 -2.56
N THR A 35 -0.69 -9.99 -1.78
CA THR A 35 -1.77 -9.07 -2.18
C THR A 35 -1.46 -8.40 -3.51
N ARG A 36 -0.27 -7.79 -3.62
CA ARG A 36 0.16 -7.09 -4.84
C ARG A 36 0.30 -8.05 -6.02
N HIS A 37 0.82 -9.25 -5.77
CA HIS A 37 1.02 -10.27 -6.79
C HIS A 37 -0.31 -10.75 -7.36
N VAL A 38 -1.26 -11.19 -6.52
CA VAL A 38 -2.56 -11.69 -6.97
C VAL A 38 -3.33 -10.59 -7.69
N TYR A 39 -3.39 -9.38 -7.11
CA TYR A 39 -4.10 -8.27 -7.74
C TYR A 39 -3.52 -7.91 -9.11
N LYS A 40 -2.20 -7.88 -9.28
CA LYS A 40 -1.57 -7.62 -10.59
C LYS A 40 -1.97 -8.66 -11.65
N HIS A 41 -2.20 -9.92 -11.25
CA HIS A 41 -2.60 -10.99 -12.17
C HIS A 41 -4.11 -11.09 -12.37
N SER A 42 -4.91 -10.44 -11.51
CA SER A 42 -6.38 -10.43 -11.55
C SER A 42 -6.99 -9.76 -12.79
N LYS A 43 -6.24 -8.81 -13.40
CA LYS A 43 -6.70 -7.95 -14.49
C LYS A 43 -8.01 -7.19 -14.20
N LEU A 44 -8.33 -6.97 -12.92
CA LEU A 44 -9.52 -6.23 -12.52
C LEU A 44 -9.39 -4.73 -12.86
N PRO A 45 -10.47 -4.06 -13.28
CA PRO A 45 -10.43 -2.64 -13.61
C PRO A 45 -10.16 -1.78 -12.38
N ILE A 46 -9.07 -1.02 -12.46
CA ILE A 46 -8.52 -0.19 -11.37
C ILE A 46 -9.24 1.17 -11.28
N ILE A 47 -9.71 1.68 -12.41
CA ILE A 47 -10.13 3.09 -12.56
C ILE A 47 -11.45 3.44 -11.85
N TYR A 48 -12.22 2.46 -11.37
CA TYR A 48 -13.54 2.68 -10.76
C TYR A 48 -13.51 2.67 -9.22
N GLY A 49 -12.34 2.71 -8.58
CA GLY A 49 -12.24 2.67 -7.11
C GLY A 49 -12.27 1.25 -6.51
N GLY A 50 -12.11 0.21 -7.34
CA GLY A 50 -11.88 -1.17 -6.93
C GLY A 50 -13.03 -2.17 -7.22
N GLU A 51 -12.66 -3.42 -7.45
CA GLU A 51 -13.58 -4.56 -7.66
C GLU A 51 -13.38 -5.60 -6.55
N TYR A 52 -13.83 -5.27 -5.33
CA TYR A 52 -13.42 -5.99 -4.13
C TYR A 52 -14.07 -7.38 -3.99
N LEU A 53 -15.29 -7.60 -4.48
CA LEU A 53 -15.92 -8.93 -4.48
C LEU A 53 -15.25 -9.86 -5.50
N ALA A 54 -14.96 -9.36 -6.70
CA ALA A 54 -14.22 -10.13 -7.69
C ALA A 54 -12.80 -10.48 -7.19
N TYR A 55 -12.16 -9.55 -6.48
CA TYR A 55 -10.87 -9.79 -5.86
C TYR A 55 -10.94 -10.84 -4.74
N SER A 56 -11.95 -10.81 -3.87
CA SER A 56 -12.10 -11.81 -2.79
C SER A 56 -12.30 -13.22 -3.34
N VAL A 57 -13.09 -13.40 -4.40
CA VAL A 57 -13.26 -14.71 -5.06
C VAL A 57 -11.95 -15.22 -5.66
N GLN A 58 -11.18 -14.36 -6.31
CA GLN A 58 -9.86 -14.77 -6.85
C GLN A 58 -8.89 -15.16 -5.74
N LEU A 59 -8.90 -14.46 -4.61
CA LEU A 59 -8.12 -14.85 -3.43
C LEU A 59 -8.55 -16.22 -2.89
N LYS A 60 -9.86 -16.43 -2.72
CA LYS A 60 -10.42 -17.73 -2.28
C LYS A 60 -10.01 -18.87 -3.21
N GLN A 61 -10.06 -18.66 -4.53
CA GLN A 61 -9.59 -19.63 -5.52
C GLN A 61 -8.10 -19.95 -5.35
N VAL A 62 -7.22 -18.94 -5.32
CA VAL A 62 -5.77 -19.16 -5.17
C VAL A 62 -5.44 -19.87 -3.85
N LEU A 63 -6.08 -19.46 -2.75
CA LEU A 63 -5.88 -20.08 -1.44
C LEU A 63 -6.42 -21.50 -1.38
N HIS A 64 -7.50 -21.80 -2.11
CA HIS A 64 -8.01 -23.15 -2.24
C HIS A 64 -7.01 -24.08 -2.96
N GLU A 65 -6.37 -23.61 -4.04
CA GLU A 65 -5.31 -24.34 -4.73
C GLU A 65 -4.11 -24.66 -3.79
N ILE A 66 -3.73 -23.69 -2.93
CA ILE A 66 -2.70 -23.88 -1.90
C ILE A 66 -3.14 -24.93 -0.87
N LYS A 67 -4.39 -24.85 -0.39
CA LYS A 67 -4.95 -25.77 0.61
C LYS A 67 -5.08 -27.21 0.07
N GLN A 68 -5.49 -27.36 -1.20
CA GLN A 68 -5.57 -28.66 -1.87
C GLN A 68 -4.22 -29.38 -1.92
N CYS A 69 -3.12 -28.63 -1.96
CA CYS A 69 -1.75 -29.18 -1.94
C CYS A 69 -1.24 -29.49 -0.52
N GLU A 70 -2.09 -29.34 0.52
CA GLU A 70 -1.71 -29.48 1.93
C GLU A 70 -0.54 -28.56 2.33
N ILE A 71 -0.48 -27.37 1.75
CA ILE A 71 0.46 -26.33 2.17
C ILE A 71 -0.19 -25.57 3.34
N TYR A 72 0.58 -25.32 4.41
CA TYR A 72 0.11 -24.64 5.62
C TYR A 72 0.71 -23.22 5.69
N PRO A 73 0.10 -22.22 5.04
CA PRO A 73 0.63 -20.88 5.00
C PRO A 73 0.40 -20.13 6.30
N SER A 74 1.41 -19.36 6.72
CA SER A 74 1.30 -18.33 7.75
C SER A 74 1.62 -16.97 7.14
N PHE A 75 0.61 -16.12 7.03
CA PHE A 75 0.74 -14.79 6.43
C PHE A 75 1.28 -13.78 7.43
N VAL A 76 2.29 -13.01 7.02
CA VAL A 76 2.87 -11.95 7.84
C VAL A 76 2.71 -10.61 7.13
N PHE A 77 2.16 -9.63 7.84
CA PHE A 77 2.10 -8.23 7.43
C PHE A 77 3.05 -7.42 8.31
N GLY A 78 3.79 -6.48 7.73
CA GLY A 78 4.71 -5.64 8.51
C GLY A 78 3.99 -4.59 9.32
N SER A 79 4.73 -3.87 10.16
CA SER A 79 4.17 -2.69 10.80
C SER A 79 3.95 -1.55 9.80
N ASP A 80 2.99 -0.67 10.10
CA ASP A 80 2.79 0.56 9.34
C ASP A 80 3.75 1.69 9.78
N CYS A 81 4.68 1.35 10.68
CA CYS A 81 5.58 2.26 11.36
C CYS A 81 7.05 2.01 10.99
N GLU A 82 7.31 1.63 9.74
CA GLU A 82 8.66 1.38 9.25
C GLU A 82 9.17 2.59 8.46
N ARG A 83 10.20 3.26 9.00
CA ARG A 83 10.91 4.32 8.29
C ARG A 83 12.39 4.30 8.66
N VAL A 84 13.22 3.95 7.68
CA VAL A 84 14.67 3.89 7.82
C VAL A 84 15.37 4.72 6.74
N GLY A 85 16.51 5.32 7.10
CA GLY A 85 17.30 6.11 6.16
C GLY A 85 16.50 7.18 5.41
N PHE A 86 16.56 7.16 4.07
CA PHE A 86 15.97 8.17 3.20
C PHE A 86 14.54 7.86 2.70
N GLN A 87 13.84 6.87 3.28
CA GLN A 87 12.54 6.41 2.77
C GLN A 87 11.49 7.52 2.69
N LEU A 88 11.38 8.40 3.69
CA LEU A 88 10.45 9.54 3.64
C LEU A 88 10.74 10.45 2.45
N ALA A 89 12.01 10.77 2.23
CA ALA A 89 12.41 11.61 1.12
C ALA A 89 12.06 10.96 -0.23
N SER A 90 12.29 9.65 -0.35
CA SER A 90 11.89 8.88 -1.54
C SER A 90 10.38 8.91 -1.75
N GLN A 91 9.57 8.66 -0.70
CA GLN A 91 8.11 8.69 -0.78
C GLN A 91 7.59 10.05 -1.23
N ILE A 92 8.10 11.15 -0.66
CA ILE A 92 7.74 12.53 -1.06
C ILE A 92 8.12 12.77 -2.53
N HIS A 93 9.34 12.39 -2.92
CA HIS A 93 9.83 12.56 -4.28
C HIS A 93 9.00 11.76 -5.30
N ASP A 94 8.68 10.51 -4.99
CA ASP A 94 7.94 9.60 -5.88
C ASP A 94 6.50 10.07 -6.10
N VAL A 95 5.81 10.52 -5.05
CA VAL A 95 4.48 11.11 -5.18
C VAL A 95 4.55 12.40 -5.99
N ALA A 96 5.50 13.29 -5.70
CA ALA A 96 5.66 14.55 -6.44
C ALA A 96 6.02 14.32 -7.93
N ALA A 97 6.85 13.33 -8.23
CA ALA A 97 7.19 12.94 -9.60
C ALA A 97 5.96 12.39 -10.33
N THR A 98 5.15 11.59 -9.63
CA THR A 98 3.90 11.04 -10.18
C THR A 98 2.91 12.16 -10.51
N LEU A 99 2.72 13.13 -9.62
CA LEU A 99 1.87 14.30 -9.86
C LEU A 99 2.32 15.10 -11.09
N LYS A 100 3.63 15.33 -11.24
CA LYS A 100 4.18 16.00 -12.43
C LYS A 100 3.93 15.21 -13.73
N SER A 101 4.04 13.88 -13.67
CA SER A 101 3.82 13.00 -14.83
C SER A 101 2.36 12.89 -15.25
N GLN A 102 1.43 13.16 -14.34
CA GLN A 102 -0.03 13.16 -14.59
C GLN A 102 -0.57 14.51 -15.06
N SER A 103 0.29 15.53 -15.19
CA SER A 103 -0.12 16.84 -15.71
C SER A 103 -0.52 16.72 -17.20
N PRO A 104 -1.57 17.45 -17.65
CA PRO A 104 -2.12 17.36 -19.01
C PRO A 104 -1.15 17.77 -20.14
N LEU A 105 0.09 18.18 -19.82
CA LEU A 105 1.12 18.51 -20.81
C LEU A 105 1.95 17.31 -21.32
N ASN A 106 1.80 16.10 -20.78
CA ASN A 106 2.67 14.95 -21.10
C ASN A 106 1.91 13.73 -21.64
N ASP A 107 1.23 13.88 -22.78
CA ASP A 107 0.35 12.85 -23.37
C ASP A 107 1.06 11.63 -24.03
N ILE A 108 2.39 11.57 -24.10
CA ILE A 108 3.03 10.67 -25.10
C ILE A 108 3.65 9.38 -24.51
N LYS A 109 3.86 9.21 -23.19
CA LYS A 109 4.52 7.98 -22.67
C LYS A 109 4.07 7.54 -21.26
N GLN A 110 2.78 7.25 -21.05
CA GLN A 110 2.33 6.54 -19.83
C GLN A 110 2.53 5.02 -19.98
N LYS A 111 3.73 4.51 -19.69
CA LYS A 111 3.98 3.05 -19.65
C LYS A 111 4.19 2.46 -18.25
N ASN A 112 4.33 3.28 -17.21
CA ASN A 112 4.50 2.82 -15.83
C ASN A 112 3.90 3.86 -14.86
N THR A 113 2.60 4.11 -14.93
CA THR A 113 1.92 4.87 -13.87
C THR A 113 1.86 3.99 -12.61
N PRO A 114 2.20 4.53 -11.42
CA PRO A 114 1.98 3.81 -10.17
C PRO A 114 0.51 3.45 -10.06
N ILE A 115 0.24 2.20 -9.67
CA ILE A 115 -1.12 1.75 -9.36
C ILE A 115 -1.60 2.59 -8.16
N PRO A 116 -2.74 3.31 -8.26
CA PRO A 116 -3.32 3.99 -7.10
C PRO A 116 -3.43 3.04 -5.92
N GLN A 117 -3.18 3.50 -4.71
CA GLN A 117 -3.38 2.65 -3.54
C GLN A 117 -4.88 2.51 -3.28
N PHE A 118 -5.35 1.26 -3.19
CA PHE A 118 -6.75 0.99 -2.88
C PHE A 118 -6.93 0.69 -1.41
N THR A 119 -7.95 1.31 -0.84
CA THR A 119 -8.22 1.40 0.60
C THR A 119 -8.34 0.03 1.27
N PHE A 120 -8.76 -1.02 0.54
CA PHE A 120 -9.19 -2.28 1.14
C PHE A 120 -8.44 -3.55 0.73
N PHE A 121 -7.39 -3.53 -0.09
CA PHE A 121 -6.79 -4.80 -0.54
C PHE A 121 -6.26 -5.68 0.59
N GLN A 122 -5.57 -5.08 1.56
CA GLN A 122 -5.08 -5.82 2.71
C GLN A 122 -6.22 -6.30 3.61
N SER A 123 -7.26 -5.48 3.82
CA SER A 123 -8.42 -5.88 4.65
C SER A 123 -9.24 -6.98 4.00
N VAL A 124 -9.45 -6.94 2.68
CA VAL A 124 -10.11 -8.02 1.93
C VAL A 124 -9.31 -9.32 2.05
N LEU A 125 -7.97 -9.27 1.93
CA LEU A 125 -7.16 -10.46 2.14
C LEU A 125 -7.32 -11.00 3.57
N THR A 126 -7.20 -10.16 4.60
CA THR A 126 -7.33 -10.63 5.99
C THR A 126 -8.74 -11.13 6.33
N ASP A 127 -9.78 -10.53 5.76
CA ASP A 127 -11.17 -11.01 5.92
C ASP A 127 -11.29 -12.41 5.24
N VAL A 128 -10.75 -12.61 4.03
CA VAL A 128 -10.72 -13.93 3.36
C VAL A 128 -9.88 -14.97 4.12
N LEU A 129 -8.73 -14.59 4.67
CA LEU A 129 -7.89 -15.50 5.46
C LEU A 129 -8.61 -15.97 6.73
N ASN A 130 -9.34 -15.07 7.42
CA ASN A 130 -10.21 -15.45 8.54
C ASN A 130 -11.30 -16.42 8.08
N ASP A 131 -12.03 -16.10 7.00
CA ASP A 131 -13.12 -16.93 6.48
C ASP A 131 -12.65 -18.36 6.11
N MET A 132 -11.38 -18.51 5.70
CA MET A 132 -10.77 -19.78 5.32
C MET A 132 -9.97 -20.46 6.44
N GLU A 133 -9.97 -19.89 7.66
CA GLU A 133 -9.21 -20.35 8.83
C GLU A 133 -7.69 -20.46 8.57
N ILE A 134 -7.15 -19.51 7.81
CA ILE A 134 -5.72 -19.43 7.49
C ILE A 134 -5.04 -18.46 8.45
N LYS A 135 -3.96 -18.91 9.09
CA LYS A 135 -3.19 -18.12 10.06
C LYS A 135 -2.57 -16.88 9.42
N PHE A 136 -2.72 -15.74 10.08
CA PHE A 136 -2.02 -14.52 9.73
C PHE A 136 -1.73 -13.64 10.96
N LEU A 137 -0.81 -12.70 10.78
CA LEU A 137 -0.34 -11.80 11.83
C LEU A 137 0.07 -10.45 11.24
N LYS A 138 -0.46 -9.34 11.79
CA LYS A 138 0.11 -8.00 11.63
C LYS A 138 1.20 -7.76 12.67
N SER A 139 2.46 -7.78 12.23
CA SER A 139 3.63 -7.67 13.09
C SER A 139 3.85 -6.23 13.58
N PRO A 140 4.20 -6.01 14.86
CA PRO A 140 4.65 -4.70 15.35
C PRO A 140 6.03 -4.31 14.83
N PHE A 141 6.74 -5.24 14.17
CA PHE A 141 8.09 -5.04 13.64
C PHE A 141 8.09 -4.81 12.12
N PRO A 142 9.20 -4.28 11.58
CA PRO A 142 9.46 -4.18 10.14
C PRO A 142 9.06 -5.41 9.35
N ARG A 143 8.48 -5.22 8.15
CA ARG A 143 7.91 -6.30 7.33
C ARG A 143 8.93 -7.38 7.00
N LEU A 144 10.06 -6.96 6.44
CA LEU A 144 11.13 -7.83 5.97
C LEU A 144 11.72 -8.63 7.14
N GLN A 145 12.05 -7.93 8.22
CA GLN A 145 12.65 -8.54 9.41
C GLN A 145 11.69 -9.52 10.09
N SER A 146 10.38 -9.24 10.10
CA SER A 146 9.36 -10.13 10.66
C SER A 146 9.30 -11.46 9.93
N CYS A 147 9.24 -11.41 8.59
CA CYS A 147 9.20 -12.61 7.76
C CYS A 147 10.48 -13.44 7.93
N ILE A 148 11.65 -12.79 7.85
CA ILE A 148 12.97 -13.43 8.00
C ILE A 148 13.13 -14.07 9.38
N SER A 149 12.80 -13.32 10.44
CA SER A 149 12.99 -13.79 11.83
C SER A 149 12.06 -14.94 12.17
N LEU A 150 10.80 -14.87 11.74
CA LEU A 150 9.83 -15.95 11.97
C LEU A 150 10.19 -17.20 11.15
N ALA A 151 10.58 -17.03 9.88
CA ALA A 151 11.03 -18.13 9.03
C ALA A 151 12.28 -18.82 9.58
N ALA A 152 13.26 -18.05 10.07
CA ALA A 152 14.46 -18.56 10.71
C ALA A 152 14.13 -19.36 11.99
N TYR A 153 13.22 -18.84 12.82
CA TYR A 153 12.81 -19.48 14.07
C TYR A 153 12.02 -20.78 13.85
N LEU A 154 11.08 -20.79 12.90
CA LEU A 154 10.24 -21.95 12.58
C LEU A 154 10.88 -22.91 11.57
N ASN A 155 12.01 -22.52 10.97
CA ASN A 155 12.67 -23.26 9.89
C ASN A 155 11.76 -23.47 8.66
N TYR A 156 10.96 -22.46 8.30
CA TYR A 156 10.04 -22.48 7.16
C TYR A 156 10.57 -21.66 5.98
N PRO A 157 10.31 -22.05 4.73
CA PRO A 157 10.64 -21.21 3.57
C PRO A 157 9.73 -19.99 3.50
N ILE A 158 10.24 -18.92 2.91
CA ILE A 158 9.51 -17.69 2.63
C ILE A 158 8.99 -17.71 1.20
N ILE A 159 7.72 -17.38 1.02
CA ILE A 159 7.09 -17.10 -0.28
C ILE A 159 6.83 -15.59 -0.37
N ALA A 160 7.48 -14.89 -1.30
CA ALA A 160 7.33 -13.45 -1.48
C ALA A 160 7.75 -13.00 -2.89
N SER A 161 7.53 -11.71 -3.23
CA SER A 161 7.95 -11.13 -4.52
C SER A 161 9.18 -10.22 -4.38
N SER A 162 9.46 -9.75 -3.17
CA SER A 162 10.51 -8.79 -2.85
C SER A 162 11.89 -9.37 -3.12
N PRO A 163 12.74 -8.68 -3.91
CA PRO A 163 14.09 -9.16 -4.19
C PRO A 163 15.02 -9.14 -2.98
N GLU A 164 14.64 -8.43 -1.90
CA GLU A 164 15.38 -8.39 -0.64
C GLU A 164 15.61 -9.79 -0.06
N TYR A 165 14.67 -10.73 -0.26
CA TYR A 165 14.78 -12.10 0.25
C TYR A 165 15.85 -12.95 -0.46
N PHE A 166 16.34 -12.57 -1.65
CA PHE A 166 17.49 -13.24 -2.28
C PHE A 166 18.80 -13.02 -1.53
N LEU A 167 18.88 -11.94 -0.73
CA LEU A 167 20.10 -11.52 -0.05
C LEU A 167 20.24 -12.13 1.35
N VAL A 168 19.23 -12.87 1.81
CA VAL A 168 19.12 -13.33 3.18
C VAL A 168 19.30 -14.84 3.24
N ASP A 169 20.00 -15.32 4.26
CA ASP A 169 20.07 -16.73 4.61
C ASP A 169 19.43 -16.93 5.98
N THR A 170 18.23 -17.52 6.03
CA THR A 170 17.46 -17.68 7.28
C THR A 170 17.92 -18.88 8.13
N HIS A 171 18.71 -19.80 7.58
CA HIS A 171 19.02 -21.08 8.24
C HIS A 171 20.47 -21.10 8.73
N GLN A 172 20.68 -20.76 10.00
CA GLN A 172 22.03 -20.46 10.50
C GLN A 172 23.00 -21.66 10.53
N LYS A 173 22.56 -22.92 10.59
CA LYS A 173 23.48 -24.07 10.71
C LYS A 173 22.84 -25.34 10.16
N SER A 174 23.52 -26.02 9.23
CA SER A 174 23.52 -27.48 8.98
C SER A 174 23.06 -28.04 7.62
N SER A 175 22.56 -27.26 6.66
CA SER A 175 22.41 -27.82 5.31
C SER A 175 22.65 -26.79 4.21
N HIS A 176 23.67 -27.04 3.38
CA HIS A 176 23.92 -26.30 2.14
C HIS A 176 22.82 -26.51 1.07
N THR A 177 21.64 -27.04 1.46
CA THR A 177 20.61 -27.57 0.58
C THR A 177 19.18 -27.11 0.89
N SER A 178 18.94 -26.41 2.00
CA SER A 178 17.59 -25.95 2.38
C SER A 178 17.27 -24.61 1.73
N SER A 179 16.33 -24.62 0.78
CA SER A 179 15.80 -23.42 0.13
C SER A 179 15.11 -22.50 1.14
N CYS A 180 15.64 -21.30 1.32
CA CYS A 180 15.09 -20.27 2.21
C CYS A 180 13.94 -19.49 1.55
N PHE A 181 13.98 -19.31 0.22
CA PHE A 181 13.10 -18.38 -0.49
C PHE A 181 12.53 -18.97 -1.78
N ILE A 182 11.24 -18.70 -2.00
CA ILE A 182 10.47 -19.10 -3.17
C ILE A 182 9.81 -17.85 -3.76
N PRO A 183 10.29 -17.32 -4.90
CA PRO A 183 9.67 -16.16 -5.52
C PRO A 183 8.24 -16.46 -5.98
N LEU A 184 7.27 -15.64 -5.57
CA LEU A 184 5.86 -15.75 -5.99
C LEU A 184 5.70 -15.80 -7.51
N THR A 185 6.54 -15.06 -8.25
CA THR A 185 6.56 -15.05 -9.72
C THR A 185 6.98 -16.36 -10.36
N LEU A 186 7.60 -17.27 -9.61
CA LEU A 186 8.06 -18.57 -10.06
C LEU A 186 7.27 -19.73 -9.45
N ILE A 187 6.14 -19.43 -8.79
CA ILE A 187 5.16 -20.42 -8.34
C ILE A 187 4.03 -20.48 -9.35
N ARG A 188 3.70 -21.71 -9.78
CA ARG A 188 2.45 -21.95 -10.52
C ARG A 188 1.33 -22.16 -9.50
N LEU A 189 0.52 -21.12 -9.28
CA LEU A 189 -0.66 -21.14 -8.41
C LEU A 189 -1.84 -21.90 -9.05
N LYS A 190 -1.55 -23.11 -9.51
CA LYS A 190 -2.51 -24.08 -10.02
C LYS A 190 -2.04 -25.44 -9.53
N CYS A 191 -2.88 -26.07 -8.72
CA CYS A 191 -2.74 -27.41 -8.21
C CYS A 191 -2.59 -28.41 -9.36
N LEU A 192 -1.62 -29.32 -9.22
CA LEU A 192 -1.39 -30.43 -10.12
C LEU A 192 -1.42 -31.73 -9.32
N GLU A 193 -2.00 -32.76 -9.92
CA GLU A 193 -2.01 -34.11 -9.34
C GLU A 193 -0.68 -34.82 -9.58
N PHE A 194 -0.20 -35.56 -8.60
CA PHE A 194 0.91 -36.50 -8.79
C PHE A 194 0.47 -37.61 -9.76
N LYS A 195 1.20 -37.76 -10.87
CA LYS A 195 0.95 -38.83 -11.87
C LYS A 195 1.33 -40.23 -11.35
N GLU A 196 2.12 -40.31 -10.29
CA GLU A 196 2.58 -41.54 -9.66
C GLU A 196 2.01 -41.66 -8.24
N SER A 197 1.86 -42.88 -7.72
CA SER A 197 1.38 -43.11 -6.35
C SER A 197 2.27 -42.36 -5.35
N CYS A 198 1.73 -41.33 -4.69
CA CYS A 198 2.46 -40.66 -3.63
C CYS A 198 2.80 -41.67 -2.53
N PHE A 199 4.08 -41.78 -2.14
CA PHE A 199 4.51 -42.42 -0.89
C PHE A 199 4.15 -41.55 0.32
N CYS A 200 2.91 -41.12 0.37
CA CYS A 200 2.33 -40.38 1.48
C CYS A 200 2.04 -41.42 2.57
N LYS A 201 2.97 -41.62 3.52
CA LYS A 201 2.73 -42.47 4.71
C LYS A 201 1.50 -41.92 5.44
N SER A 202 0.35 -42.60 5.35
CA SER A 202 -0.81 -42.30 6.19
C SER A 202 -0.44 -42.64 7.63
N THR A 203 -0.33 -41.64 8.50
CA THR A 203 -0.03 -41.84 9.92
C THR A 203 -1.20 -42.43 10.71
N ASN A 204 -2.36 -42.65 10.09
CA ASN A 204 -3.48 -43.35 10.72
C ASN A 204 -3.76 -44.64 9.97
N SER A 205 -3.53 -45.74 10.68
CA SER A 205 -3.98 -47.09 10.37
C SER A 205 -5.50 -47.12 10.19
N GLU A 206 -5.95 -47.36 8.97
CA GLU A 206 -6.83 -48.48 8.63
C GLU A 206 -6.88 -48.59 7.10
N SER A 207 -6.65 -49.80 6.63
CA SER A 207 -6.53 -50.16 5.23
C SER A 207 -7.84 -49.99 4.48
N HIS A 208 -8.08 -48.79 3.96
CA HIS A 208 -9.01 -48.59 2.86
C HIS A 208 -8.27 -48.01 1.66
N ASN A 209 -8.18 -48.82 0.61
CA ASN A 209 -7.67 -48.48 -0.72
C ASN A 209 -8.57 -47.43 -1.39
N MET A 210 -8.50 -46.19 -0.93
CA MET A 210 -8.89 -45.02 -1.70
C MET A 210 -7.65 -44.14 -1.81
N SER A 211 -6.94 -44.30 -2.93
CA SER A 211 -5.86 -43.41 -3.33
C SER A 211 -6.44 -42.01 -3.51
N THR A 212 -6.46 -41.20 -2.45
CA THR A 212 -6.73 -39.77 -2.61
C THR A 212 -5.64 -39.18 -3.52
N PRO A 213 -6.01 -38.47 -4.60
CA PRO A 213 -5.03 -37.87 -5.49
C PRO A 213 -4.20 -36.87 -4.67
N CYS A 214 -2.90 -37.13 -4.63
CA CYS A 214 -1.98 -36.23 -3.97
C CYS A 214 -1.73 -35.04 -4.90
N ASN A 215 -1.67 -33.85 -4.32
CA ASN A 215 -1.66 -32.57 -5.03
C ASN A 215 -0.43 -31.74 -4.66
N PHE A 216 0.14 -31.04 -5.64
CA PHE A 216 1.29 -30.16 -5.42
C PHE A 216 1.21 -28.87 -6.24
N LEU A 217 1.91 -27.83 -5.76
CA LEU A 217 2.24 -26.66 -6.55
C LEU A 217 3.65 -26.78 -7.10
N THR A 218 3.82 -26.51 -8.40
CA THR A 218 5.16 -26.41 -8.98
C THR A 218 5.76 -25.05 -8.61
N SER A 219 6.97 -25.07 -8.07
CA SER A 219 7.70 -23.85 -7.70
C SER A 219 9.17 -23.94 -8.10
N HIS A 220 9.84 -22.79 -8.10
CA HIS A 220 11.29 -22.71 -8.20
C HIS A 220 11.84 -22.11 -6.91
N GLU A 221 12.56 -22.94 -6.18
CA GLU A 221 13.23 -22.62 -4.93
C GLU A 221 14.60 -21.99 -5.23
N PHE A 222 14.91 -20.85 -4.62
CA PHE A 222 16.20 -20.19 -4.80
C PHE A 222 17.30 -20.91 -4.01
N ILE A 223 18.43 -21.15 -4.69
CA ILE A 223 19.64 -21.77 -4.15
C ILE A 223 20.78 -20.75 -4.26
N SER A 224 21.11 -20.12 -3.13
CA SER A 224 22.19 -19.12 -3.07
C SER A 224 23.54 -19.69 -3.50
N ALA A 225 23.83 -20.95 -3.15
CA ALA A 225 25.08 -21.65 -3.47
C ALA A 225 25.34 -21.81 -4.98
N SER A 226 24.30 -21.73 -5.82
CA SER A 226 24.40 -21.86 -7.28
C SER A 226 24.30 -20.53 -8.03
N SER A 227 24.32 -19.41 -7.28
CA SER A 227 24.19 -18.05 -7.80
C SER A 227 25.49 -17.26 -7.76
N HIS A 228 25.51 -16.08 -8.37
CA HIS A 228 26.64 -15.15 -8.20
C HIS A 228 26.87 -14.73 -6.74
N LEU A 229 25.88 -14.89 -5.84
CA LEU A 229 26.02 -14.64 -4.42
C LEU A 229 26.81 -15.72 -3.67
N SER A 230 27.07 -16.87 -4.30
CA SER A 230 27.86 -17.95 -3.70
C SER A 230 29.28 -17.51 -3.35
N ALA A 231 29.85 -16.60 -4.14
CA ALA A 231 31.19 -16.04 -3.93
C ALA A 231 31.23 -14.92 -2.87
N VAL A 232 30.06 -14.44 -2.40
CA VAL A 232 29.96 -13.34 -1.43
C VAL A 232 29.58 -13.92 -0.07
N TYR A 233 30.35 -13.57 0.95
CA TYR A 233 30.04 -13.92 2.35
C TYR A 233 28.59 -13.51 2.69
N PRO A 234 27.78 -14.38 3.32
CA PRO A 234 26.37 -14.12 3.61
C PRO A 234 26.12 -12.76 4.26
N GLU A 235 26.98 -12.35 5.19
CA GLU A 235 26.91 -11.09 5.94
C GLU A 235 27.09 -9.85 5.04
N CYS A 236 27.78 -9.98 3.91
CA CYS A 236 28.02 -8.90 2.95
C CYS A 236 26.92 -8.76 1.89
N ARG A 237 26.07 -9.78 1.70
CA ARG A 237 25.05 -9.77 0.64
C ARG A 237 24.01 -8.65 0.80
N PRO A 238 23.47 -8.38 2.01
CA PRO A 238 22.57 -7.24 2.23
C PRO A 238 23.24 -5.90 1.88
N LEU A 239 24.52 -5.73 2.22
CA LEU A 239 25.28 -4.52 1.92
C LEU A 239 25.43 -4.32 0.40
N ALA A 240 25.76 -5.38 -0.34
CA ALA A 240 25.80 -5.32 -1.81
C ALA A 240 24.45 -4.90 -2.41
N GLY A 241 23.34 -5.41 -1.86
CA GLY A 241 21.98 -5.01 -2.24
C GLY A 241 21.67 -3.54 -1.97
N LEU A 242 21.96 -3.05 -0.76
CA LEU A 242 21.76 -1.64 -0.41
C LEU A 242 22.59 -0.71 -1.29
N LEU A 243 23.83 -1.07 -1.59
CA LEU A 243 24.72 -0.27 -2.45
C LEU A 243 24.32 -0.29 -3.93
N LEU A 244 23.47 -1.22 -4.36
CA LEU A 244 22.85 -1.14 -5.69
C LEU A 244 21.91 0.07 -5.80
N GLY A 245 21.32 0.48 -4.67
CA GLY A 245 20.46 1.65 -4.50
C GLY A 245 19.03 1.25 -4.11
N THR A 246 18.55 1.79 -2.99
CA THR A 246 17.18 1.60 -2.46
C THR A 246 16.54 2.95 -2.12
N ASP A 247 15.27 2.91 -1.72
CA ASP A 247 14.56 4.05 -1.13
C ASP A 247 15.15 4.50 0.21
N SER A 248 15.72 3.58 1.00
CA SER A 248 16.36 3.85 2.28
C SER A 248 17.82 4.27 2.18
N VAL A 249 18.55 3.77 1.18
CA VAL A 249 19.95 4.08 0.88
C VAL A 249 20.05 4.33 -0.63
N PRO A 250 19.73 5.55 -1.08
CA PRO A 250 19.80 5.90 -2.50
C PRO A 250 21.24 5.84 -3.01
N HIS A 251 21.40 5.84 -4.34
CA HIS A 251 22.66 5.56 -5.04
C HIS A 251 23.92 6.09 -4.34
N THR A 252 24.63 5.19 -3.67
CA THR A 252 25.84 5.51 -2.89
C THR A 252 27.05 5.73 -3.81
N LYS A 253 27.88 6.73 -3.53
CA LYS A 253 29.17 6.93 -4.20
C LYS A 253 30.07 5.76 -3.84
N LEU A 254 30.61 5.10 -4.88
CA LEU A 254 31.62 4.06 -4.72
C LEU A 254 33.03 4.67 -4.84
N PRO A 255 34.07 3.98 -4.34
CA PRO A 255 35.46 4.33 -4.65
C PRO A 255 35.72 4.45 -6.16
N ASN A 256 36.56 5.42 -6.56
CA ASN A 256 36.79 5.77 -7.96
C ASN A 256 37.28 4.58 -8.82
N TYR A 257 38.10 3.70 -8.25
CA TYR A 257 38.63 2.53 -8.96
C TYR A 257 37.53 1.53 -9.36
N LEU A 258 36.44 1.43 -8.59
CA LEU A 258 35.31 0.55 -8.93
C LEU A 258 34.55 1.04 -10.17
N TYR A 259 34.54 2.34 -10.45
CA TYR A 259 33.92 2.85 -11.69
C TYR A 259 34.68 2.42 -12.95
N GLN A 260 36.01 2.25 -12.86
CA GLN A 260 36.80 1.75 -13.98
C GLN A 260 36.41 0.30 -14.32
N ILE A 261 36.28 -0.55 -13.28
CA ILE A 261 35.80 -1.94 -13.41
C ILE A 261 34.36 -1.96 -13.93
N MET A 262 33.47 -1.14 -13.38
CA MET A 262 32.08 -1.09 -13.81
C MET A 262 31.94 -0.67 -15.28
N ASN A 263 32.81 0.23 -15.76
CA ASN A 263 32.79 0.70 -17.14
C ASN A 263 33.46 -0.26 -18.14
N SER A 264 34.28 -1.22 -17.68
CA SER A 264 34.87 -2.25 -18.54
C SER A 264 33.90 -3.40 -18.87
N ILE A 265 32.78 -3.51 -18.16
CA ILE A 265 31.75 -4.52 -18.42
C ILE A 265 30.89 -4.08 -19.61
N GLU A 266 31.05 -4.71 -20.78
CA GLU A 266 30.34 -4.32 -22.00
C GLU A 266 28.86 -4.79 -22.05
N ASN A 267 28.05 -4.12 -22.88
CA ASN A 267 26.73 -4.58 -23.35
C ASN A 267 25.69 -4.97 -22.26
N ARG A 268 25.69 -4.26 -21.12
CA ARG A 268 24.72 -4.45 -20.02
C ARG A 268 24.23 -3.11 -19.45
N ASN A 269 23.09 -3.12 -18.77
CA ASN A 269 22.56 -1.94 -18.06
C ASN A 269 23.52 -1.49 -16.94
N CYS A 270 23.57 -0.20 -16.63
CA CYS A 270 24.41 0.37 -15.57
C CYS A 270 24.20 -0.31 -14.20
N LYS A 271 22.95 -0.64 -13.82
CA LYS A 271 22.68 -1.34 -12.55
C LYS A 271 23.18 -2.78 -12.56
N PHE A 272 23.04 -3.49 -13.69
CA PHE A 272 23.62 -4.82 -13.86
C PHE A 272 25.14 -4.79 -13.72
N ARG A 273 25.82 -3.84 -14.37
CA ARG A 273 27.27 -3.65 -14.25
C ARG A 273 27.68 -3.33 -12.82
N ARG A 274 26.93 -2.44 -12.16
CA ARG A 274 27.14 -2.09 -10.76
C ARG A 274 27.00 -3.31 -9.85
N TRP A 275 25.95 -4.12 -10.03
CA TRP A 275 25.74 -5.34 -9.28
C TRP A 275 26.93 -6.31 -9.40
N LEU A 276 27.34 -6.64 -10.63
CA LEU A 276 28.50 -7.52 -10.84
C LEU A 276 29.78 -6.96 -10.25
N THR A 277 29.99 -5.64 -10.36
CA THR A 277 31.15 -4.97 -9.74
C THR A 277 31.12 -5.14 -8.22
N LEU A 278 29.97 -4.89 -7.57
CA LEU A 278 29.79 -5.06 -6.14
C LEU A 278 30.02 -6.52 -5.71
N VAL A 279 29.42 -7.49 -6.41
CA VAL A 279 29.63 -8.92 -6.15
C VAL A 279 31.10 -9.29 -6.26
N SER A 280 31.78 -8.88 -7.34
CA SER A 280 33.21 -9.15 -7.53
C SER A 280 34.06 -8.51 -6.44
N TRP A 281 33.71 -7.30 -5.99
CA TRP A 281 34.42 -6.58 -4.95
C TRP A 281 34.26 -7.27 -3.59
N PHE A 282 33.03 -7.62 -3.19
CA PHE A 282 32.77 -8.33 -1.93
C PHE A 282 33.21 -9.80 -1.93
N SER A 283 33.52 -10.38 -3.10
CA SER A 283 34.09 -11.73 -3.20
C SER A 283 35.60 -11.80 -2.91
N GLN A 284 36.29 -10.66 -2.86
CA GLN A 284 37.73 -10.63 -2.59
C GLN A 284 37.98 -10.95 -1.11
N SER A 285 38.82 -11.95 -0.84
CA SER A 285 39.11 -12.43 0.51
C SER A 285 39.73 -11.38 1.45
N SER A 286 40.22 -10.27 0.91
CA SER A 286 40.85 -9.17 1.66
C SER A 286 39.88 -8.11 2.18
N ILE A 287 38.61 -8.11 1.76
CA ILE A 287 37.66 -7.04 2.09
C ILE A 287 36.66 -7.54 3.14
N SER A 288 36.84 -7.09 4.38
CA SER A 288 35.78 -7.21 5.40
C SER A 288 34.64 -6.22 5.10
N PRO A 289 33.39 -6.52 5.51
CA PRO A 289 32.30 -5.57 5.36
C PRO A 289 32.55 -4.23 6.07
N GLU A 290 33.25 -4.23 7.21
CA GLU A 290 33.70 -2.99 7.86
C GLU A 290 34.66 -2.18 6.96
N ALA A 291 35.67 -2.82 6.37
CA ALA A 291 36.64 -2.15 5.50
C ALA A 291 35.98 -1.57 4.24
N ALA A 292 35.02 -2.29 3.66
CA ALA A 292 34.23 -1.81 2.52
C ALA A 292 33.43 -0.55 2.87
N ILE A 293 32.79 -0.54 4.04
CA ILE A 293 32.04 0.63 4.53
C ILE A 293 32.97 1.81 4.75
N ASP A 294 34.16 1.60 5.34
CA ASP A 294 35.15 2.67 5.52
C ASP A 294 35.59 3.28 4.19
N GLU A 295 35.82 2.48 3.15
CA GLU A 295 36.13 2.97 1.81
C GLU A 295 35.00 3.79 1.19
N ILE A 296 33.76 3.35 1.38
CA ILE A 296 32.57 4.08 0.92
C ILE A 296 32.45 5.41 1.67
N LEU A 297 32.61 5.41 2.99
CA LEU A 297 32.52 6.62 3.80
C LEU A 297 33.62 7.64 3.43
N LYS A 298 34.80 7.22 2.97
CA LYS A 298 35.84 8.12 2.45
C LYS A 298 35.39 8.94 1.23
N CYS A 299 34.33 8.52 0.52
CA CYS A 299 33.79 9.23 -0.65
C CYS A 299 32.86 10.41 -0.30
N TYR A 300 32.62 10.67 0.99
CA TYR A 300 31.64 11.64 1.48
C TYR A 300 32.25 12.69 2.42
N THR A 301 31.61 13.86 2.52
CA THR A 301 32.00 14.90 3.48
C THR A 301 31.69 14.48 4.93
N SER A 302 32.35 15.07 5.92
CA SER A 302 32.16 14.71 7.34
C SER A 302 30.72 14.78 7.84
N LYS A 303 29.88 15.66 7.26
CA LYS A 303 28.44 15.76 7.57
C LYS A 303 27.65 14.63 6.92
N GLU A 304 27.89 14.34 5.63
CA GLU A 304 27.21 13.28 4.89
C GLU A 304 27.56 11.88 5.42
N LYS A 305 28.79 11.67 5.90
CA LYS A 305 29.25 10.39 6.47
C LYS A 305 28.35 9.90 7.60
N GLY A 306 28.01 10.77 8.56
CA GLY A 306 27.18 10.40 9.70
C GLY A 306 25.76 9.97 9.28
N ASN A 307 25.16 10.71 8.36
CA ASN A 307 23.82 10.41 7.85
C ASN A 307 23.80 9.12 7.02
N LEU A 308 24.82 8.89 6.19
CA LEU A 308 24.95 7.65 5.41
C LEU A 308 25.20 6.45 6.33
N LEU A 309 26.08 6.57 7.32
CA LEU A 309 26.37 5.50 8.28
C LEU A 309 25.11 5.11 9.06
N LYS A 310 24.36 6.10 9.55
CA LYS A 310 23.07 5.87 10.21
C LYS A 310 22.08 5.15 9.30
N ALA A 311 21.89 5.64 8.07
CA ALA A 311 20.98 5.02 7.10
C ALA A 311 21.38 3.58 6.74
N LEU A 312 22.68 3.31 6.60
CA LEU A 312 23.19 1.96 6.36
C LEU A 312 22.91 1.03 7.54
N ILE A 313 23.19 1.45 8.77
CA ILE A 313 22.95 0.62 9.98
C ILE A 313 21.46 0.32 10.13
N GLU A 314 20.60 1.34 10.04
CA GLU A 314 19.14 1.17 10.15
C GLU A 314 18.60 0.23 9.07
N SER A 315 19.08 0.37 7.82
CA SER A 315 18.62 -0.47 6.71
C SER A 315 19.16 -1.90 6.77
N LEU A 316 20.44 -2.08 7.13
CA LEU A 316 21.05 -3.40 7.25
C LEU A 316 20.39 -4.24 8.34
N ALA A 317 19.97 -3.62 9.45
CA ALA A 317 19.33 -4.32 10.57
C ALA A 317 18.09 -5.13 10.16
N ALA A 318 17.37 -4.70 9.12
CA ALA A 318 16.16 -5.40 8.64
C ALA A 318 16.45 -6.75 7.95
N TYR A 319 17.68 -7.00 7.51
CA TYR A 319 18.06 -8.22 6.78
C TYR A 319 18.56 -9.35 7.67
N PHE A 320 18.94 -9.05 8.92
CA PHE A 320 19.45 -10.06 9.84
C PHE A 320 18.31 -10.65 10.68
N PRO A 321 18.20 -12.00 10.75
CA PRO A 321 17.18 -12.65 11.57
C PRO A 321 17.39 -12.34 13.06
N ASN A 322 16.30 -11.99 13.74
CA ASN A 322 16.29 -11.79 15.18
C ASN A 322 15.50 -12.92 15.87
N MET A 323 16.20 -13.81 16.57
CA MET A 323 15.58 -14.99 17.20
C MET A 323 14.54 -14.62 18.27
N TYR A 324 14.72 -13.50 18.98
CA TYR A 324 13.73 -12.99 19.93
C TYR A 324 12.44 -12.56 19.21
N PHE A 325 12.57 -11.88 18.06
CA PHE A 325 11.41 -11.55 17.22
C PHE A 325 10.74 -12.79 16.68
N GLY A 326 11.51 -13.76 16.17
CA GLY A 326 10.96 -15.03 15.68
C GLY A 326 10.16 -15.77 16.74
N GLN A 327 10.70 -15.89 17.96
CA GLN A 327 9.99 -16.50 19.10
C GLN A 327 8.72 -15.72 19.47
N LYS A 328 8.81 -14.38 19.61
CA LYS A 328 7.67 -13.55 19.96
C LYS A 328 6.56 -13.63 18.90
N LEU A 329 6.92 -13.50 17.63
CA LEU A 329 5.98 -13.60 16.51
C LEU A 329 5.34 -14.99 16.42
N SER A 330 6.11 -16.06 16.68
CA SER A 330 5.57 -17.42 16.75
C SER A 330 4.52 -17.56 17.86
N LEU A 331 4.73 -16.96 19.03
CA LEU A 331 3.74 -16.95 20.11
C LEU A 331 2.48 -16.16 19.70
N LEU A 332 2.66 -14.96 19.12
CA LEU A 332 1.57 -14.11 18.65
C LEU A 332 0.73 -14.76 17.54
N LEU A 333 1.34 -15.60 16.69
CA LEU A 333 0.65 -16.33 15.62
C LEU A 333 -0.26 -17.46 16.16
N HIS A 334 -0.01 -17.96 17.37
CA HIS A 334 -0.73 -19.08 17.99
C HIS A 334 -1.63 -18.65 19.16
N LEU A 335 -1.87 -17.35 19.31
CA LEU A 335 -2.64 -16.76 20.41
C LEU A 335 -4.16 -16.96 20.22
N GLU A 336 -4.58 -18.22 20.16
CA GLU A 336 -5.94 -18.70 20.45
C GLU A 336 -6.01 -19.37 21.85
N ALA A 337 -4.88 -19.55 22.55
CA ALA A 337 -4.83 -20.12 23.88
C ALA A 337 -3.86 -19.38 24.81
N ALA A 338 -4.38 -18.93 25.95
CA ALA A 338 -3.69 -18.59 27.19
C ALA A 338 -2.60 -17.49 27.14
N VAL A 339 -2.98 -16.30 27.63
CA VAL A 339 -2.05 -15.37 28.28
C VAL A 339 -1.61 -16.02 29.59
N SER A 340 -0.55 -16.83 29.54
CA SER A 340 0.25 -17.12 30.74
C SER A 340 1.54 -16.32 30.67
N THR A 341 1.68 -15.44 31.63
CA THR A 341 2.87 -14.69 32.02
C THR A 341 4.11 -15.59 32.10
N GLN A 342 4.82 -15.76 30.99
CA GLN A 342 6.23 -16.16 31.09
C GLN A 342 7.06 -14.91 31.36
N LYS A 343 7.92 -15.00 32.38
CA LYS A 343 8.92 -13.99 32.73
C LYS A 343 9.68 -13.58 31.46
N GLU A 344 9.46 -12.36 31.02
CA GLU A 344 10.25 -11.74 29.96
C GLU A 344 11.73 -11.87 30.32
N SER A 345 12.49 -12.62 29.53
CA SER A 345 13.92 -12.39 29.42
C SER A 345 14.11 -10.91 29.09
N ASN A 346 14.93 -10.20 29.87
CA ASN A 346 15.13 -8.75 29.78
C ASN A 346 14.95 -8.24 28.35
N PRO A 347 13.96 -7.36 28.09
CA PRO A 347 13.73 -6.86 26.74
C PRO A 347 15.01 -6.21 26.22
N PRO A 348 15.35 -6.38 24.93
CA PRO A 348 16.52 -5.74 24.36
C PRO A 348 16.44 -4.22 24.58
N ILE A 349 17.57 -3.61 24.92
CA ILE A 349 17.65 -2.16 25.12
C ILE A 349 17.45 -1.48 23.77
N PHE A 350 16.30 -0.85 23.59
CA PHE A 350 16.03 -0.02 22.42
C PHE A 350 16.75 1.32 22.58
N VAL A 351 17.67 1.62 21.66
CA VAL A 351 18.33 2.93 21.63
C VAL A 351 17.93 3.65 20.34
N TYR A 352 16.88 4.45 20.43
CA TYR A 352 16.58 5.44 19.40
C TYR A 352 17.47 6.67 19.63
N THR A 353 18.30 7.02 18.64
CA THR A 353 19.10 8.26 18.68
C THR A 353 18.53 9.23 17.62
N PRO A 354 17.66 10.18 18.03
CA PRO A 354 16.98 11.08 17.09
C PRO A 354 17.92 12.09 16.42
N GLN A 355 19.07 12.36 17.04
CA GLN A 355 19.94 13.47 16.65
C GLN A 355 20.93 13.05 15.56
N GLU A 356 21.28 14.00 14.68
CA GLU A 356 22.44 13.85 13.80
C GLU A 356 23.67 13.62 14.70
N PRO A 357 24.57 12.67 14.37
CA PRO A 357 25.76 12.42 15.16
C PRO A 357 26.68 13.64 15.06
N THR A 358 26.53 14.55 16.01
CA THR A 358 27.26 15.83 16.05
C THR A 358 28.51 15.73 16.90
N SER A 359 28.60 14.69 17.75
CA SER A 359 29.75 14.39 18.60
C SER A 359 30.60 13.23 18.06
N THR A 360 31.89 13.21 18.42
CA THR A 360 32.81 12.08 18.18
C THR A 360 32.32 10.80 18.87
N THR A 361 31.79 10.91 20.08
CA THR A 361 31.28 9.79 20.89
C THR A 361 30.11 9.04 20.23
N GLU A 362 29.22 9.74 19.51
CA GLU A 362 28.11 9.11 18.78
C GLU A 362 28.57 8.36 17.54
N LYS A 363 29.66 8.80 16.89
CA LYS A 363 30.23 8.10 15.72
C LYS A 363 30.89 6.80 16.14
N ASP A 364 31.71 6.82 17.18
CA ASP A 364 32.35 5.62 17.74
C ASP A 364 31.29 4.58 18.16
N LEU A 365 30.16 5.06 18.70
CA LEU A 365 29.02 4.21 19.05
C LEU A 365 28.37 3.59 17.79
N LEU A 366 28.15 4.35 16.72
CA LEU A 366 27.60 3.84 15.46
C LEU A 366 28.53 2.83 14.78
N GLU A 367 29.84 3.07 14.78
CA GLU A 367 30.83 2.14 14.22
C GLU A 367 30.88 0.83 15.01
N LYS A 368 30.87 0.90 16.35
CA LYS A 368 30.76 -0.30 17.20
C LYS A 368 29.49 -1.10 16.90
N ARG A 369 28.35 -0.39 16.79
CA ARG A 369 27.03 -0.96 16.46
C ARG A 369 27.02 -1.68 15.11
N LEU A 370 27.62 -1.06 14.10
CA LEU A 370 27.77 -1.66 12.78
C LEU A 370 28.59 -2.96 12.86
N SER A 371 29.73 -2.94 13.57
CA SER A 371 30.55 -4.14 13.72
C SER A 371 29.81 -5.25 14.48
N ASP A 372 29.03 -4.92 15.52
CA ASP A 372 28.21 -5.90 16.25
C ASP A 372 27.12 -6.51 15.35
N LEU A 373 26.50 -5.71 14.48
CA LEU A 373 25.51 -6.18 13.49
C LEU A 373 26.16 -7.15 12.50
N LEU A 374 27.29 -6.77 11.90
CA LEU A 374 28.01 -7.58 10.91
C LEU A 374 28.57 -8.88 11.50
N LYS A 375 28.92 -8.89 12.79
CA LYS A 375 29.35 -10.11 13.51
C LYS A 375 28.20 -10.99 13.97
N GLY A 376 26.95 -10.63 13.67
CA GLY A 376 25.76 -11.36 14.11
C GLY A 376 25.57 -11.37 15.64
N ARG A 377 26.20 -10.43 16.36
CA ARG A 377 26.19 -10.36 17.84
C ARG A 377 25.05 -9.51 18.39
N SER A 378 24.04 -9.24 17.57
CA SER A 378 23.01 -8.23 17.85
C SER A 378 22.13 -8.58 19.05
N THR A 379 22.51 -8.10 20.24
CA THR A 379 21.62 -7.93 21.40
C THR A 379 20.85 -6.59 21.36
N ILE A 380 21.13 -5.74 20.37
CA ILE A 380 20.57 -4.39 20.23
C ILE A 380 19.65 -4.36 19.01
N VAL A 381 18.35 -4.20 19.22
CA VAL A 381 17.41 -3.93 18.13
C VAL A 381 17.61 -2.49 17.66
N PHE A 382 18.09 -2.31 16.43
CA PHE A 382 18.12 -0.99 15.79
C PHE A 382 16.74 -0.63 15.24
N GLY A 383 16.32 0.62 15.46
CA GLY A 383 15.36 1.30 14.60
C GLY A 383 13.88 0.95 14.77
N SER A 384 13.49 -0.12 15.46
CA SER A 384 12.07 -0.42 15.68
C SER A 384 11.79 -0.77 17.14
N ILE A 385 11.44 0.25 17.94
CA ILE A 385 10.73 0.02 19.20
C ILE A 385 9.47 -0.77 18.84
N ASP A 386 9.17 -1.82 19.60
CA ASP A 386 7.83 -2.38 19.59
C ASP A 386 6.87 -1.29 20.08
N PHE A 387 6.29 -0.53 19.15
CA PHE A 387 5.42 0.60 19.48
C PHE A 387 4.15 0.12 20.19
N THR A 388 3.81 -1.17 20.09
CA THR A 388 2.68 -1.79 20.79
C THR A 388 2.99 -2.20 22.23
N GLN A 389 4.24 -2.04 22.69
CA GLN A 389 4.63 -2.42 24.04
C GLN A 389 3.74 -1.73 25.10
N GLY A 390 3.12 -2.50 25.99
CA GLY A 390 2.25 -1.95 27.04
C GLY A 390 0.82 -1.60 26.59
N TRP A 391 0.46 -1.83 25.31
CA TRP A 391 -0.92 -1.69 24.86
C TRP A 391 -1.84 -2.69 25.58
N PRO A 392 -3.12 -2.33 25.81
CA PRO A 392 -4.12 -3.27 26.32
C PRO A 392 -4.23 -4.51 25.41
N ALA A 393 -4.43 -5.69 26.02
CA ALA A 393 -4.46 -6.97 25.30
C ALA A 393 -5.50 -7.00 24.18
N LYS A 394 -6.67 -6.37 24.38
CA LYS A 394 -7.74 -6.27 23.40
C LYS A 394 -7.37 -5.39 22.21
N LEU A 395 -6.75 -4.23 22.45
CA LEU A 395 -6.20 -3.39 21.40
C LEU A 395 -5.11 -4.12 20.61
N MET A 396 -4.23 -4.84 21.31
CA MET A 396 -3.20 -5.66 20.69
C MET A 396 -3.82 -6.73 19.79
N GLN A 397 -4.86 -7.44 20.24
CA GLN A 397 -5.58 -8.42 19.43
C GLN A 397 -6.16 -7.79 18.15
N PHE A 398 -6.83 -6.64 18.25
CA PHE A 398 -7.37 -5.94 17.08
C PHE A 398 -6.28 -5.48 16.11
N TYR A 399 -5.13 -5.04 16.63
CA TYR A 399 -3.97 -4.72 15.80
C TYR A 399 -3.45 -5.96 15.06
N LEU A 400 -3.19 -7.07 15.77
CA LEU A 400 -2.69 -8.32 15.20
C LEU A 400 -3.61 -8.89 14.12
N GLN A 401 -4.93 -8.73 14.29
CA GLN A 401 -5.98 -9.11 13.35
C GLN A 401 -6.22 -8.10 12.21
N ASN A 402 -5.37 -7.08 12.09
CA ASN A 402 -5.45 -6.05 11.05
C ASN A 402 -6.80 -5.29 11.01
N LYS A 403 -7.38 -5.00 12.20
CA LYS A 403 -8.65 -4.26 12.31
C LYS A 403 -8.48 -2.73 12.33
N LEU A 404 -7.24 -2.25 12.48
CA LEU A 404 -6.89 -0.83 12.44
C LEU A 404 -6.48 -0.40 11.03
N ALA A 405 -6.80 0.84 10.65
CA ALA A 405 -6.46 1.38 9.33
C ALA A 405 -4.96 1.65 9.20
N GLN A 406 -4.39 1.30 8.04
CA GLN A 406 -2.94 1.28 7.78
C GLN A 406 -2.19 2.58 8.13
N LEU A 407 -2.78 3.75 7.85
CA LEU A 407 -2.06 5.03 7.91
C LEU A 407 -2.28 5.83 9.20
N ILE A 408 -2.91 5.25 10.23
CA ILE A 408 -3.17 5.98 11.47
C ILE A 408 -1.97 6.01 12.42
N LEU A 409 -1.06 5.04 12.29
CA LEU A 409 0.05 4.85 13.22
C LEU A 409 1.29 5.64 12.80
N THR A 410 1.66 5.61 11.51
CA THR A 410 2.82 6.35 10.96
C THR A 410 2.90 7.82 11.37
N PRO A 411 1.80 8.61 11.35
CA PRO A 411 1.85 10.03 11.70
C PRO A 411 2.20 10.29 13.18
N VAL A 412 1.94 9.30 14.04
CA VAL A 412 2.14 9.38 15.50
C VAL A 412 3.50 8.81 15.89
N TYR A 413 3.86 7.65 15.31
CA TYR A 413 5.00 6.85 15.72
C TYR A 413 6.21 6.94 14.78
N CYS A 414 6.14 7.66 13.65
CA CYS A 414 7.28 7.84 12.75
C CYS A 414 7.66 9.32 12.57
N GLN A 415 8.97 9.59 12.61
CA GLN A 415 9.51 10.92 12.39
C GLN A 415 9.19 11.44 10.99
N GLY A 416 8.66 12.67 10.89
CA GLY A 416 8.31 13.33 9.63
C GLY A 416 6.90 13.01 9.11
N GLY A 417 6.08 12.30 9.87
CA GLY A 417 4.65 12.10 9.56
C GLY A 417 4.37 11.08 8.46
N VAL A 418 3.25 11.21 7.76
CA VAL A 418 2.82 10.27 6.71
C VAL A 418 2.78 10.94 5.34
N VAL A 419 3.17 10.20 4.29
CA VAL A 419 2.90 10.58 2.90
C VAL A 419 1.64 9.87 2.47
N MET A 420 0.56 10.61 2.26
CA MET A 420 -0.74 10.04 1.90
C MET A 420 -0.67 9.47 0.47
N PRO A 421 -1.04 8.20 0.27
CA PRO A 421 -1.05 7.57 -1.03
C PRO A 421 -2.01 8.27 -2.00
N LEU A 422 -1.67 8.29 -3.29
CA LEU A 422 -2.56 8.82 -4.32
C LEU A 422 -3.78 7.90 -4.50
N LEU A 423 -4.96 8.47 -4.29
CA LEU A 423 -6.25 7.83 -4.51
C LEU A 423 -6.74 8.11 -5.94
N THR A 424 -7.66 7.26 -6.43
CA THR A 424 -8.40 7.51 -7.66
C THR A 424 -9.50 8.54 -7.38
N GLU A 425 -9.18 9.81 -7.56
CA GLU A 425 -10.07 10.92 -7.23
C GLU A 425 -10.08 12.02 -8.31
N ASN A 426 -11.17 12.77 -8.38
CA ASN A 426 -11.28 13.98 -9.19
C ASN A 426 -10.57 15.13 -8.47
N THR A 427 -9.60 15.73 -9.14
CA THR A 427 -8.74 16.79 -8.61
C THR A 427 -9.37 18.16 -8.69
N SER A 428 -10.45 18.30 -9.46
CA SER A 428 -11.19 19.56 -9.59
C SER A 428 -12.15 19.78 -8.42
N LEU A 429 -12.44 18.74 -7.62
CA LEU A 429 -13.28 18.86 -6.43
C LEU A 429 -12.48 19.41 -5.24
N GLU A 430 -13.10 20.31 -4.48
CA GLU A 430 -12.46 21.06 -3.40
C GLU A 430 -11.99 20.17 -2.23
N LEU A 431 -12.77 19.15 -1.89
CA LEU A 431 -12.49 18.24 -0.78
C LEU A 431 -11.99 16.90 -1.29
N SER A 432 -10.73 16.55 -1.04
CA SER A 432 -10.25 15.18 -1.27
C SER A 432 -10.87 14.19 -0.29
N ALA A 433 -10.80 12.90 -0.62
CA ALA A 433 -11.26 11.82 0.28
C ALA A 433 -10.56 11.87 1.65
N TYR A 434 -9.29 12.26 1.69
CA TYR A 434 -8.55 12.46 2.95
C TYR A 434 -9.03 13.69 3.72
N ARG A 435 -9.45 14.75 3.03
CA ARG A 435 -10.01 15.94 3.71
C ARG A 435 -11.35 15.63 4.35
N ILE A 436 -12.23 14.90 3.67
CA ILE A 436 -13.53 14.45 4.20
C ILE A 436 -13.33 13.61 5.47
N SER A 437 -12.37 12.68 5.46
CA SER A 437 -12.11 11.76 6.57
C SER A 437 -11.16 12.30 7.66
N LEU A 438 -10.70 13.56 7.56
CA LEU A 438 -9.77 14.16 8.51
C LEU A 438 -10.26 14.12 9.97
N PRO A 439 -11.54 14.41 10.31
CA PRO A 439 -12.00 14.34 11.69
C PRO A 439 -11.83 12.97 12.33
N LEU A 440 -12.03 11.91 11.54
CA LEU A 440 -11.87 10.54 12.00
C LEU A 440 -10.40 10.23 12.28
N ARG A 441 -9.48 10.58 11.36
CA ARG A 441 -8.04 10.37 11.56
C ARG A 441 -7.50 11.20 12.73
N TRP A 442 -7.91 12.45 12.83
CA TRP A 442 -7.54 13.33 13.94
C TRP A 442 -7.88 12.69 15.29
N MET A 443 -9.06 12.09 15.40
CA MET A 443 -9.46 11.37 16.61
C MET A 443 -8.55 10.16 16.92
N HIS A 444 -8.15 9.38 15.91
CA HIS A 444 -7.17 8.31 16.12
C HIS A 444 -5.87 8.87 16.72
N TYR A 445 -5.36 9.99 16.20
CA TYR A 445 -4.12 10.59 16.71
C TYR A 445 -4.25 11.04 18.17
N ARG A 446 -5.40 11.60 18.54
CA ARG A 446 -5.68 12.01 19.93
C ARG A 446 -5.73 10.83 20.88
N LEU A 447 -6.40 9.75 20.50
CA LEU A 447 -6.52 8.53 21.29
C LEU A 447 -5.18 7.82 21.46
N LEU A 448 -4.41 7.66 20.37
CA LEU A 448 -3.07 7.07 20.43
C LEU A 448 -2.14 7.93 21.29
N SER A 449 -2.18 9.25 21.14
CA SER A 449 -1.43 10.17 22.00
C SER A 449 -1.85 10.02 23.47
N GLY A 450 -3.15 9.97 23.77
CA GLY A 450 -3.67 9.76 25.12
C GLY A 450 -3.28 8.42 25.74
N LEU A 451 -3.28 7.34 24.95
CA LEU A 451 -2.80 6.03 25.36
C LEU A 451 -1.34 6.09 25.83
N GLU A 452 -0.45 6.65 25.02
CA GLU A 452 0.97 6.72 25.39
C GLU A 452 1.22 7.68 26.56
N HIS A 453 0.35 8.67 26.77
CA HIS A 453 0.36 9.51 27.97
C HIS A 453 0.00 8.71 29.22
N ASN A 454 -1.06 7.91 29.17
CA ASN A 454 -1.50 7.05 30.28
C ASN A 454 -0.46 5.97 30.62
N LEU A 455 0.22 5.42 29.60
CA LEU A 455 1.27 4.43 29.78
C LEU A 455 2.61 5.03 30.24
N SER A 456 2.72 6.37 30.35
CA SER A 456 3.99 7.07 30.59
C SER A 456 5.08 6.78 29.53
N GLN A 457 4.66 6.52 28.28
CA GLN A 457 5.53 6.14 27.16
C GLN A 457 5.55 7.20 26.04
N LYS A 458 5.45 8.49 26.41
CA LYS A 458 5.47 9.63 25.48
C LYS A 458 6.70 9.66 24.54
N HIS A 459 7.79 9.01 24.93
CA HIS A 459 8.99 8.87 24.09
C HIS A 459 8.72 8.12 22.78
N LYS A 460 7.65 7.32 22.68
CA LYS A 460 7.20 6.65 21.45
C LYS A 460 6.56 7.59 20.44
N LEU A 461 6.03 8.73 20.87
CA LEU A 461 5.31 9.71 20.03
C LEU A 461 6.29 10.57 19.21
N ILE A 462 7.21 9.93 18.49
CA ILE A 462 8.30 10.61 17.77
C ILE A 462 7.82 11.36 16.53
N GLY A 463 6.63 11.03 16.00
CA GLY A 463 5.98 11.75 14.90
C GLY A 463 5.30 13.05 15.34
N LEU A 464 4.96 13.17 16.63
CA LEU A 464 4.26 14.32 17.21
C LEU A 464 5.25 15.36 17.75
N LYS A 465 5.76 16.29 16.91
CA LYS A 465 6.67 17.37 17.39
C LYS A 465 6.55 18.70 16.61
N PRO A 466 5.77 19.71 17.08
CA PRO A 466 4.66 19.62 18.05
C PRO A 466 3.34 19.15 17.40
N HIS A 467 3.32 19.01 16.07
CA HIS A 467 2.14 18.66 15.28
C HIS A 467 2.30 17.28 14.64
N VAL A 468 1.18 16.68 14.26
CA VAL A 468 1.16 15.55 13.31
C VAL A 468 1.34 16.10 11.90
N LEU A 469 2.15 15.44 11.08
CA LEU A 469 2.38 15.84 9.68
C LEU A 469 1.68 14.87 8.71
N GLU A 470 0.83 15.39 7.83
CA GLU A 470 0.28 14.67 6.67
C GLU A 470 0.74 15.36 5.38
N HIS A 471 1.50 14.67 4.52
CA HIS A 471 1.80 15.13 3.17
C HIS A 471 0.72 14.61 2.23
N THR A 472 -0.15 15.48 1.74
CA THR A 472 -1.27 15.13 0.87
C THR A 472 -1.21 15.89 -0.44
N ARG A 473 -1.71 15.26 -1.49
CA ARG A 473 -2.00 15.94 -2.74
C ARG A 473 -2.99 17.07 -2.49
N VAL A 474 -2.70 18.23 -3.10
CA VAL A 474 -3.65 19.33 -3.32
C VAL A 474 -3.43 19.79 -4.76
N ASN A 475 -4.42 19.52 -5.62
CA ASN A 475 -4.34 19.73 -7.06
C ASN A 475 -3.13 18.99 -7.68
N GLU A 476 -2.23 19.71 -8.36
CA GLU A 476 -1.01 19.15 -8.98
C GLU A 476 0.22 19.22 -8.06
N THR A 477 0.04 19.62 -6.80
CA THR A 477 1.14 19.84 -5.85
C THR A 477 0.98 18.98 -4.60
N LEU A 478 2.07 18.83 -3.84
CA LEU A 478 2.07 18.18 -2.54
C LEU A 478 2.10 19.26 -1.44
N THR A 479 1.17 19.15 -0.49
CA THR A 479 1.02 20.06 0.63
C THR A 479 1.20 19.29 1.94
N THR A 480 1.98 19.87 2.86
CA THR A 480 2.15 19.38 4.22
C THR A 480 1.11 20.04 5.11
N TYR A 481 0.32 19.22 5.80
CA TYR A 481 -0.61 19.64 6.84
C TYR A 481 0.06 19.41 8.18
N GLN A 482 0.24 20.48 8.96
CA GLN A 482 0.65 20.40 10.35
C GLN A 482 -0.60 20.44 11.22
N ILE A 483 -1.04 19.29 11.71
CA ILE A 483 -2.30 19.12 12.44
C ILE A 483 -2.02 19.17 13.94
N GLN A 484 -2.72 20.07 14.66
CA GLN A 484 -2.65 20.13 16.11
C GLN A 484 -3.39 18.95 16.72
N VAL A 485 -2.72 18.22 17.62
CA VAL A 485 -3.27 17.04 18.28
C VAL A 485 -2.98 17.14 19.77
N ASP A 486 -4.05 17.32 20.56
CA ASP A 486 -3.99 17.27 22.01
C ASP A 486 -4.39 15.85 22.49
N PRO A 487 -3.66 15.25 23.44
CA PRO A 487 -3.96 13.90 23.94
C PRO A 487 -5.40 13.80 24.45
N LEU A 488 -6.10 12.72 24.11
CA LEU A 488 -7.40 12.40 24.70
C LEU A 488 -7.27 11.17 25.61
N ILE A 489 -7.40 11.41 26.91
CA ILE A 489 -7.37 10.37 27.93
C ILE A 489 -8.80 9.90 28.17
N LEU A 490 -9.05 8.61 27.94
CA LEU A 490 -10.36 8.00 28.18
C LEU A 490 -10.56 7.70 29.66
N ASN A 491 -11.79 7.91 30.13
CA ASN A 491 -12.26 7.48 31.44
C ASN A 491 -12.98 6.13 31.32
N PRO A 492 -12.37 5.02 31.76
CA PRO A 492 -12.89 3.67 31.58
C PRO A 492 -14.10 3.35 32.44
N THR A 493 -14.70 4.30 33.17
CA THR A 493 -15.96 4.10 33.90
C THR A 493 -17.12 4.91 33.33
N MET A 494 -16.84 5.94 32.52
CA MET A 494 -17.84 6.89 32.03
C MET A 494 -17.93 6.92 30.51
N ASP A 495 -16.81 6.69 29.83
CA ASP A 495 -16.77 6.77 28.39
C ASP A 495 -17.31 5.50 27.76
N THR A 496 -18.04 5.65 26.66
CA THR A 496 -18.50 4.53 25.83
C THR A 496 -18.11 4.80 24.38
N THR A 497 -17.91 3.72 23.62
CA THR A 497 -17.55 3.84 22.20
C THR A 497 -18.57 4.66 21.43
N ASP A 498 -19.86 4.40 21.65
CA ASP A 498 -20.94 5.08 20.94
C ASP A 498 -20.99 6.57 21.28
N ALA A 499 -20.82 6.95 22.56
CA ALA A 499 -20.81 8.36 22.97
C ALA A 499 -19.60 9.14 22.39
N ILE A 500 -18.41 8.54 22.42
CA ILE A 500 -17.20 9.14 21.85
C ILE A 500 -17.37 9.35 20.34
N LEU A 501 -17.82 8.31 19.63
CA LEU A 501 -18.03 8.37 18.20
C LEU A 501 -19.11 9.39 17.85
N SER A 502 -20.24 9.42 18.56
CA SER A 502 -21.30 10.42 18.40
C SER A 502 -20.77 11.85 18.49
N ASN A 503 -19.88 12.12 19.45
CA ASN A 503 -19.25 13.44 19.60
C ASN A 503 -18.33 13.80 18.43
N VAL A 504 -17.62 12.83 17.86
CA VAL A 504 -16.66 13.06 16.76
C VAL A 504 -17.38 13.25 15.43
N VAL A 505 -18.37 12.41 15.14
CA VAL A 505 -19.15 12.45 13.89
C VAL A 505 -20.25 13.51 13.92
N GLY A 506 -20.64 13.95 15.12
CA GLY A 506 -21.71 14.92 15.32
C GLY A 506 -23.10 14.36 14.97
N PHE A 507 -23.33 13.06 15.26
CA PHE A 507 -24.62 12.38 15.07
C PHE A 507 -24.95 11.53 16.29
N LEU A 508 -26.21 11.56 16.73
CA LEU A 508 -26.72 10.64 17.74
C LEU A 508 -27.21 9.37 17.04
N PHE A 509 -26.61 8.23 17.36
CA PHE A 509 -26.99 6.94 16.80
C PHE A 509 -27.13 5.83 17.84
N SER A 510 -26.75 6.08 19.09
CA SER A 510 -26.83 5.11 20.19
C SER A 510 -28.24 4.64 20.55
N HIS A 511 -29.26 5.42 20.20
CA HIS A 511 -30.67 5.08 20.40
C HIS A 511 -31.24 4.22 19.26
N LEU A 512 -30.50 4.07 18.15
CA LEU A 512 -30.96 3.33 16.99
C LEU A 512 -30.77 1.83 17.25
N ASN A 513 -31.79 1.22 17.86
CA ASN A 513 -31.82 -0.21 18.11
C ASN A 513 -32.19 -0.94 16.81
N ALA A 514 -31.21 -1.14 15.93
CA ALA A 514 -31.38 -1.96 14.74
C ALA A 514 -31.09 -3.42 15.08
N GLU A 515 -32.01 -4.32 14.73
CA GLU A 515 -31.77 -5.78 14.76
C GLU A 515 -30.48 -6.12 14.01
N MET A 516 -30.18 -5.37 12.92
CA MET A 516 -28.97 -5.48 12.13
C MET A 516 -28.06 -4.26 12.32
N LYS A 517 -27.18 -4.28 13.33
CA LYS A 517 -26.23 -3.19 13.65
C LYS A 517 -25.43 -2.65 12.45
N TRP A 518 -25.17 -3.49 11.44
CA TRP A 518 -24.45 -3.07 10.24
C TRP A 518 -25.18 -2.02 9.40
N THR A 519 -26.53 -1.96 9.48
CA THR A 519 -27.32 -0.94 8.77
C THR A 519 -27.04 0.44 9.35
N VAL A 520 -26.84 0.54 10.66
CA VAL A 520 -26.45 1.78 11.35
C VAL A 520 -25.03 2.19 10.94
N SER A 521 -24.09 1.25 10.85
CA SER A 521 -22.72 1.54 10.38
C SER A 521 -22.68 2.02 8.93
N LEU A 522 -23.47 1.42 8.04
CA LEU A 522 -23.62 1.89 6.66
C LEU A 522 -24.26 3.28 6.62
N ALA A 523 -25.35 3.49 7.35
CA ALA A 523 -26.05 4.76 7.40
C ALA A 523 -25.17 5.89 7.94
N LEU A 524 -24.43 5.64 9.03
CA LEU A 524 -23.48 6.59 9.61
C LEU A 524 -22.39 6.99 8.62
N THR A 525 -21.88 6.03 7.85
CA THR A 525 -20.89 6.29 6.79
C THR A 525 -21.44 7.23 5.72
N LEU A 526 -22.66 6.93 5.22
CA LEU A 526 -23.31 7.73 4.18
C LEU A 526 -23.70 9.12 4.70
N ALA A 527 -24.23 9.22 5.92
CA ALA A 527 -24.58 10.50 6.55
C ALA A 527 -23.36 11.40 6.75
N PHE A 528 -22.25 10.83 7.24
CA PHE A 528 -21.00 11.54 7.44
C PHE A 528 -20.43 12.09 6.12
N TRP A 529 -20.38 11.25 5.09
CA TRP A 529 -19.92 11.66 3.77
C TRP A 529 -20.83 12.73 3.15
N PHE A 530 -22.15 12.49 3.13
CA PHE A 530 -23.13 13.36 2.50
C PHE A 530 -23.08 14.77 3.09
N ARG A 531 -23.07 14.86 4.43
CA ARG A 531 -22.96 16.13 5.16
C ARG A 531 -21.68 16.89 4.85
N ALA A 532 -20.54 16.20 4.78
CA ALA A 532 -19.26 16.84 4.45
C ALA A 532 -19.29 17.46 3.04
N THR A 533 -19.90 16.77 2.08
CA THR A 533 -19.99 17.25 0.70
C THR A 533 -21.00 18.39 0.51
N THR A 534 -22.16 18.34 1.16
CA THR A 534 -23.20 19.39 1.02
C THR A 534 -22.84 20.68 1.77
N SER A 535 -22.17 20.56 2.92
CA SER A 535 -21.72 21.73 3.70
C SER A 535 -20.65 22.56 2.96
N SER A 536 -19.80 21.92 2.15
CA SER A 536 -18.78 22.61 1.33
C SER A 536 -19.42 23.45 0.24
N THR A 537 -20.40 22.88 -0.48
CA THR A 537 -21.14 23.55 -1.56
C THR A 537 -21.87 24.80 -1.07
N ASN A 538 -22.36 24.80 0.17
CA ASN A 538 -23.05 25.95 0.76
C ASN A 538 -22.09 27.07 1.20
N SER A 539 -20.80 26.80 1.40
CA SER A 539 -19.81 27.80 1.82
C SER A 539 -19.36 28.73 0.67
N THR A 540 -19.48 28.26 -0.58
CA THR A 540 -19.19 29.01 -1.81
C THR A 540 -20.39 29.82 -2.32
N MET A 541 -21.62 29.48 -1.93
CA MET A 541 -22.85 30.21 -2.27
C MET A 541 -23.40 31.01 -1.07
N LYS A 542 -22.68 32.03 -0.63
CA LYS A 542 -23.06 32.83 0.56
C LYS A 542 -24.32 33.69 0.45
N ASN A 543 -25.02 33.75 -0.68
CA ASN A 543 -26.07 34.77 -0.89
C ASN A 543 -27.43 34.32 -1.46
N GLU A 544 -27.75 33.02 -1.53
CA GLU A 544 -29.11 32.60 -1.95
C GLU A 544 -29.80 31.71 -0.91
N LYS A 545 -31.09 31.97 -0.70
CA LYS A 545 -31.92 31.38 0.36
C LYS A 545 -31.89 29.85 0.31
N ILE A 546 -31.60 29.27 1.46
CA ILE A 546 -31.45 27.85 1.78
C ILE A 546 -32.80 27.14 1.65
N TYR A 547 -33.14 26.68 0.44
CA TYR A 547 -34.05 25.56 0.17
C TYR A 547 -33.79 25.08 -1.27
N SER A 548 -32.60 24.53 -1.54
CA SER A 548 -32.40 23.79 -2.79
C SER A 548 -33.01 22.38 -2.64
N PRO A 549 -33.80 21.90 -3.62
CA PRO A 549 -34.26 20.51 -3.67
C PRO A 549 -33.10 19.48 -3.76
N ASP A 550 -31.86 19.94 -3.99
CA ASP A 550 -30.65 19.12 -4.03
C ASP A 550 -30.13 18.69 -2.64
N ASN A 551 -30.65 19.26 -1.55
CA ASN A 551 -30.28 18.87 -0.18
C ASN A 551 -31.10 17.69 0.38
N ASP A 552 -32.09 17.18 -0.37
CA ASP A 552 -32.80 15.96 0.02
C ASP A 552 -31.97 14.71 -0.32
N LEU A 553 -31.70 13.90 0.70
CA LEU A 553 -31.02 12.63 0.58
C LEU A 553 -31.66 11.71 -0.47
N ARG A 554 -32.99 11.74 -0.59
CA ARG A 554 -33.77 10.91 -1.52
C ARG A 554 -33.56 11.30 -2.97
N ASN A 555 -32.86 12.41 -3.23
CA ASN A 555 -32.47 12.88 -4.55
C ASN A 555 -31.01 12.54 -4.89
N SER A 556 -30.22 12.08 -3.92
CA SER A 556 -28.80 11.78 -4.11
C SER A 556 -28.58 10.45 -4.82
N SER A 557 -28.20 10.51 -6.10
CA SER A 557 -27.82 9.34 -6.92
C SER A 557 -26.77 8.46 -6.24
N VAL A 558 -25.76 9.09 -5.62
CA VAL A 558 -24.66 8.43 -4.92
C VAL A 558 -25.14 7.66 -3.70
N VAL A 559 -25.90 8.29 -2.79
CA VAL A 559 -26.39 7.61 -1.58
C VAL A 559 -27.33 6.46 -1.94
N LEU A 560 -28.28 6.72 -2.85
CA LEU A 560 -29.25 5.72 -3.28
C LEU A 560 -28.56 4.49 -3.88
N SER A 561 -27.55 4.71 -4.74
CA SER A 561 -26.77 3.63 -5.37
C SER A 561 -25.94 2.86 -4.35
N ALA A 562 -25.21 3.57 -3.47
CA ALA A 562 -24.36 2.93 -2.46
C ALA A 562 -25.18 2.06 -1.50
N ALA A 563 -26.31 2.58 -0.99
CA ALA A 563 -27.20 1.84 -0.11
C ALA A 563 -27.84 0.64 -0.82
N ALA A 564 -28.32 0.81 -2.06
CA ALA A 564 -28.96 -0.27 -2.81
C ALA A 564 -27.97 -1.41 -3.10
N ILE A 565 -26.75 -1.09 -3.52
CA ILE A 565 -25.70 -2.08 -3.78
C ILE A 565 -25.30 -2.79 -2.48
N ALA A 566 -25.05 -2.06 -1.39
CA ALA A 566 -24.63 -2.67 -0.13
C ALA A 566 -25.70 -3.61 0.46
N VAL A 567 -26.96 -3.17 0.51
CA VAL A 567 -28.07 -3.96 1.05
C VAL A 567 -28.35 -5.19 0.18
N THR A 568 -28.33 -5.06 -1.14
CA THR A 568 -28.55 -6.21 -2.03
C THR A 568 -27.39 -7.20 -2.00
N ASN A 569 -26.17 -6.69 -1.95
CA ASN A 569 -24.98 -7.54 -1.96
C ASN A 569 -24.88 -8.38 -0.68
N TYR A 570 -25.28 -7.83 0.48
CA TYR A 570 -25.39 -8.59 1.73
C TYR A 570 -26.11 -9.94 1.54
N PHE A 571 -27.27 -9.94 0.87
CA PHE A 571 -28.01 -11.18 0.60
C PHE A 571 -27.43 -12.00 -0.56
N ASN A 572 -26.83 -11.35 -1.56
CA ASN A 572 -26.25 -12.04 -2.71
C ASN A 572 -25.03 -12.90 -2.33
N VAL A 573 -24.15 -12.38 -1.46
CA VAL A 573 -22.93 -13.06 -1.00
C VAL A 573 -23.23 -14.16 0.02
N GLU A 574 -24.31 -14.04 0.80
CA GLU A 574 -24.81 -15.16 1.65
C GLU A 574 -25.13 -16.40 0.81
N GLU A 575 -25.52 -16.23 -0.45
CA GLU A 575 -25.87 -17.34 -1.33
C GLU A 575 -24.71 -17.86 -2.20
N SER A 576 -23.95 -16.97 -2.86
CA SER A 576 -22.76 -17.34 -3.65
C SER A 576 -22.05 -16.10 -4.17
N ASP A 577 -20.75 -15.98 -3.87
CA ASP A 577 -19.90 -14.87 -4.34
C ASP A 577 -19.71 -14.91 -5.87
N GLU A 578 -19.38 -16.08 -6.43
CA GLU A 578 -19.07 -16.26 -7.87
C GLU A 578 -20.26 -15.88 -8.75
N LYS A 579 -21.45 -16.38 -8.39
CA LYS A 579 -22.68 -16.09 -9.14
C LYS A 579 -23.09 -14.64 -9.02
N SER A 580 -22.74 -13.99 -7.91
CA SER A 580 -23.03 -12.57 -7.68
C SER A 580 -22.14 -11.68 -8.55
N ILE A 581 -20.87 -12.05 -8.74
CA ILE A 581 -19.97 -11.38 -9.70
C ILE A 581 -20.51 -11.51 -11.12
N GLU A 582 -20.91 -12.72 -11.54
CA GLU A 582 -21.49 -12.94 -12.87
C GLU A 582 -22.74 -12.07 -13.08
N HIS A 583 -23.64 -12.07 -12.11
CA HIS A 583 -24.85 -11.25 -12.12
C HIS A 583 -24.55 -9.76 -12.26
N TYR A 584 -23.59 -9.23 -11.48
CA TYR A 584 -23.16 -7.84 -11.60
C TYR A 584 -22.52 -7.53 -12.95
N GLY A 585 -21.76 -8.46 -13.53
CA GLY A 585 -21.25 -8.33 -14.90
C GLY A 585 -22.36 -8.19 -15.95
N ILE A 586 -23.45 -8.95 -15.80
CA ILE A 586 -24.63 -8.86 -16.67
C ILE A 586 -25.30 -7.49 -16.52
N LEU A 587 -25.49 -7.01 -15.28
CA LEU A 587 -26.10 -5.70 -15.02
C LEU A 587 -25.27 -4.54 -15.56
N ILE A 588 -23.96 -4.58 -15.37
CA ILE A 588 -23.03 -3.56 -15.91
C ILE A 588 -23.14 -3.52 -17.45
N LYS A 589 -23.19 -4.68 -18.10
CA LYS A 589 -23.36 -4.77 -19.55
C LYS A 589 -24.71 -4.18 -19.97
N PHE A 590 -25.79 -4.57 -19.31
CA PHE A 590 -27.13 -4.05 -19.56
C PHE A 590 -27.19 -2.52 -19.46
N LEU A 591 -26.60 -1.94 -18.40
CA LEU A 591 -26.53 -0.49 -18.21
C LEU A 591 -25.75 0.20 -19.34
N ARG A 592 -24.63 -0.39 -19.75
CA ARG A 592 -23.81 0.13 -20.87
C ARG A 592 -24.56 0.09 -22.19
N ASP A 593 -25.33 -0.96 -22.43
CA ASP A 593 -26.15 -1.10 -23.64
C ASP A 593 -27.31 -0.08 -23.66
N GLN A 594 -27.85 0.30 -22.49
CA GLN A 594 -28.88 1.34 -22.37
C GLN A 594 -28.34 2.77 -22.49
N MET A 595 -27.10 3.02 -22.04
CA MET A 595 -26.51 4.36 -21.97
C MET A 595 -25.08 4.38 -22.55
N PRO A 596 -24.91 4.05 -23.84
CA PRO A 596 -23.60 3.86 -24.44
C PRO A 596 -22.75 5.12 -24.46
N GLU A 597 -23.37 6.30 -24.64
CA GLU A 597 -22.66 7.58 -24.69
C GLU A 597 -22.15 8.00 -23.31
N GLN A 598 -22.99 7.94 -22.28
CA GLN A 598 -22.64 8.38 -20.92
C GLN A 598 -21.66 7.43 -20.23
N LEU A 599 -21.71 6.14 -20.56
CA LEU A 599 -20.82 5.11 -20.00
C LEU A 599 -19.61 4.81 -20.89
N SER A 600 -19.40 5.59 -21.95
CA SER A 600 -18.22 5.49 -22.83
C SER A 600 -16.93 5.94 -22.13
N SER A 601 -17.04 6.83 -21.15
CA SER A 601 -15.92 7.35 -20.35
C SER A 601 -16.19 7.25 -18.85
N VAL A 602 -15.13 7.19 -18.05
CA VAL A 602 -15.25 7.16 -16.59
C VAL A 602 -15.38 8.58 -16.05
N ASP A 603 -16.53 8.88 -15.45
CA ASP A 603 -16.70 10.10 -14.68
C ASP A 603 -15.92 10.02 -13.35
N MET A 604 -14.83 10.77 -13.29
CA MET A 604 -13.97 10.82 -12.11
C MET A 604 -14.64 11.45 -10.89
N SER A 605 -15.68 12.27 -11.06
CA SER A 605 -16.46 12.83 -9.95
C SER A 605 -17.21 11.74 -9.18
N ILE A 606 -17.83 10.81 -9.90
CA ILE A 606 -18.52 9.66 -9.29
C ILE A 606 -17.52 8.74 -8.58
N VAL A 607 -16.37 8.47 -9.21
CA VAL A 607 -15.31 7.66 -8.60
C VAL A 607 -14.72 8.32 -7.35
N HIS A 608 -14.59 9.65 -7.36
CA HIS A 608 -14.19 10.42 -6.19
C HIS A 608 -15.16 10.23 -5.01
N HIS A 609 -16.46 10.34 -5.27
CA HIS A 609 -17.47 10.14 -4.23
C HIS A 609 -17.44 8.72 -3.67
N PHE A 610 -17.31 7.72 -4.54
CA PHE A 610 -17.17 6.33 -4.12
C PHE A 610 -15.95 6.12 -3.22
N THR A 611 -14.78 6.59 -3.67
CA THR A 611 -13.51 6.49 -2.92
C THR A 611 -13.59 7.22 -1.58
N SER A 612 -14.30 8.35 -1.53
CA SER A 612 -14.52 9.11 -0.30
C SER A 612 -15.38 8.33 0.70
N ILE A 613 -16.48 7.72 0.26
CA ILE A 613 -17.34 6.86 1.11
C ILE A 613 -16.54 5.67 1.65
N GLN A 614 -15.78 5.00 0.79
CA GLN A 614 -14.89 3.90 1.20
C GLN A 614 -13.88 4.34 2.26
N THR A 615 -13.27 5.51 2.08
CA THR A 615 -12.29 6.05 3.03
C THR A 615 -12.93 6.38 4.38
N VAL A 616 -14.12 6.98 4.37
CA VAL A 616 -14.91 7.22 5.60
C VAL A 616 -15.24 5.91 6.31
N TYR A 617 -15.72 4.90 5.58
CA TYR A 617 -16.02 3.58 6.15
C TYR A 617 -14.80 2.95 6.83
N ASN A 618 -13.64 3.00 6.17
CA ASN A 618 -12.40 2.42 6.68
C ASN A 618 -11.99 3.06 8.01
N TYR A 619 -12.01 4.39 8.09
CA TYR A 619 -11.63 5.10 9.31
C TYR A 619 -12.69 5.01 10.41
N LEU A 620 -13.99 4.94 10.09
CA LEU A 620 -15.03 4.67 11.09
C LEU A 620 -14.88 3.27 11.70
N ARG A 621 -14.67 2.25 10.86
CA ARG A 621 -14.40 0.87 11.30
C ARG A 621 -13.19 0.83 12.23
N SER A 622 -12.07 1.38 11.78
CA SER A 622 -10.83 1.45 12.54
C SER A 622 -10.98 2.19 13.87
N LEU A 623 -11.68 3.33 13.88
CA LEU A 623 -11.86 4.13 15.08
C LEU A 623 -12.70 3.40 16.12
N THR A 624 -13.73 2.69 15.67
CA THR A 624 -14.58 1.86 16.54
C THR A 624 -13.74 0.78 17.22
N TYR A 625 -12.92 0.04 16.47
CA TYR A 625 -12.03 -0.98 17.05
C TYR A 625 -10.95 -0.38 17.96
N LEU A 626 -10.42 0.80 17.63
CA LEU A 626 -9.46 1.49 18.49
C LEU A 626 -10.09 1.83 19.85
N ILE A 627 -11.29 2.42 19.87
CA ILE A 627 -11.96 2.80 21.12
C ILE A 627 -12.37 1.55 21.91
N ASP A 628 -12.99 0.55 21.25
CA ASP A 628 -13.35 -0.73 21.87
C ASP A 628 -12.13 -1.47 22.45
N GLY A 629 -10.95 -1.31 21.83
CA GLY A 629 -9.69 -1.90 22.29
C GLY A 629 -9.12 -1.19 23.52
N LEU A 630 -9.48 0.08 23.74
CA LEU A 630 -9.04 0.90 24.87
C LEU A 630 -10.00 0.84 26.06
N LEU A 631 -11.28 0.52 25.83
CA LEU A 631 -12.32 0.45 26.85
C LEU A 631 -12.62 -1.00 27.33
N PRO A 632 -13.13 -1.15 28.56
CA PRO A 632 -13.77 -2.39 29.03
C PRO A 632 -14.88 -2.89 28.09
N SER A 633 -15.10 -4.21 28.04
CA SER A 633 -16.03 -4.82 27.08
C SER A 633 -17.50 -4.43 27.26
N ASP A 634 -17.92 -3.99 28.45
CA ASP A 634 -19.24 -3.46 28.75
C ASP A 634 -19.48 -2.05 28.16
N GLN A 635 -18.41 -1.33 27.81
CA GLN A 635 -18.45 0.02 27.22
C GLN A 635 -18.26 0.03 25.70
N ASN A 636 -18.09 -1.16 25.10
CA ASN A 636 -17.97 -1.31 23.66
C ASN A 636 -19.19 -0.82 22.90
N SER A 637 -19.01 -0.59 21.60
CA SER A 637 -20.13 -0.24 20.73
C SER A 637 -21.19 -1.33 20.75
N ASN A 638 -22.39 -0.96 21.16
CA ASN A 638 -23.56 -1.81 21.05
C ASN A 638 -24.37 -1.51 19.79
N SER A 639 -24.13 -0.36 19.15
CA SER A 639 -24.92 0.12 18.02
C SER A 639 -24.30 -0.18 16.65
N LEU A 640 -22.98 -0.38 16.59
CA LEU A 640 -22.24 -0.50 15.33
C LEU A 640 -21.71 -1.91 15.10
N SER A 641 -21.73 -2.34 13.83
CA SER A 641 -21.06 -3.54 13.36
C SER A 641 -20.58 -3.35 11.94
N PHE A 642 -19.32 -3.69 11.68
CA PHE A 642 -18.70 -3.45 10.38
C PHE A 642 -18.49 -4.76 9.64
N LEU A 643 -19.16 -4.89 8.49
CA LEU A 643 -19.00 -6.02 7.59
C LEU A 643 -17.70 -5.90 6.76
N PRO A 644 -17.21 -7.00 6.17
CA PRO A 644 -16.10 -6.96 5.22
C PRO A 644 -16.37 -5.95 4.09
N SER A 645 -15.33 -5.25 3.65
CA SER A 645 -15.46 -4.16 2.67
C SER A 645 -16.02 -4.63 1.33
N TYR A 646 -15.72 -5.88 0.91
CA TYR A 646 -16.25 -6.48 -0.31
C TYR A 646 -17.76 -6.75 -0.25
N VAL A 647 -18.39 -6.67 0.94
CA VAL A 647 -19.85 -6.78 1.11
C VAL A 647 -20.53 -5.44 0.80
N PHE A 648 -20.02 -4.31 1.32
CA PHE A 648 -20.61 -2.99 1.05
C PHE A 648 -20.16 -2.36 -0.26
N PHE A 649 -18.96 -2.69 -0.73
CA PHE A 649 -18.35 -2.11 -1.91
C PHE A 649 -17.97 -3.22 -2.91
N PRO A 650 -18.91 -4.03 -3.42
CA PRO A 650 -18.56 -5.18 -4.26
C PRO A 650 -17.88 -4.82 -5.57
N SER A 651 -18.37 -3.77 -6.26
CA SER A 651 -17.93 -3.36 -7.59
C SER A 651 -18.07 -1.85 -7.78
N GLY A 652 -16.94 -1.19 -8.03
CA GLY A 652 -16.92 0.23 -8.39
C GLY A 652 -17.50 0.50 -9.78
N GLN A 653 -17.34 -0.43 -10.72
CA GLN A 653 -17.96 -0.31 -12.03
C GLN A 653 -19.49 -0.38 -11.98
N LEU A 654 -20.04 -1.28 -11.16
CA LEU A 654 -21.49 -1.33 -10.92
C LEU A 654 -22.00 -0.05 -10.27
N PHE A 655 -21.29 0.44 -9.24
CA PHE A 655 -21.62 1.69 -8.58
C PHE A 655 -21.63 2.86 -9.57
N HIS A 656 -20.57 3.01 -10.37
CA HIS A 656 -20.46 4.06 -11.39
C HIS A 656 -21.61 4.01 -12.38
N ALA A 657 -21.88 2.83 -12.96
CA ALA A 657 -22.94 2.67 -13.95
C ALA A 657 -24.34 2.96 -13.39
N LEU A 658 -24.59 2.56 -12.14
CA LEU A 658 -25.87 2.78 -11.47
C LEU A 658 -26.09 4.26 -11.14
N VAL A 659 -25.05 4.96 -10.67
CA VAL A 659 -25.13 6.40 -10.38
C VAL A 659 -25.46 7.18 -11.65
N VAL A 660 -24.73 6.93 -12.75
CA VAL A 660 -24.99 7.58 -14.06
C VAL A 660 -26.44 7.36 -14.50
N ASN A 661 -26.96 6.14 -14.33
CA ASN A 661 -28.34 5.86 -14.67
C ASN A 661 -29.33 6.64 -13.79
N ILE A 662 -29.13 6.64 -12.47
CA ILE A 662 -30.04 7.33 -11.55
C ILE A 662 -29.98 8.86 -11.73
N GLU A 663 -28.82 9.41 -12.08
CA GLU A 663 -28.66 10.84 -12.39
C GLU A 663 -29.46 11.28 -13.62
N SER A 664 -29.60 10.39 -14.61
CA SER A 664 -30.42 10.65 -15.81
C SER A 664 -31.92 10.67 -15.53
N LEU A 665 -32.36 10.19 -14.37
CA LEU A 665 -33.76 10.22 -13.95
C LEU A 665 -34.13 11.59 -13.38
N LYS A 666 -35.42 11.92 -13.48
CA LYS A 666 -36.00 13.07 -12.77
C LYS A 666 -35.79 12.92 -11.27
N THR A 667 -35.46 14.02 -10.62
CA THR A 667 -35.08 14.09 -9.21
C THR A 667 -36.12 13.40 -8.30
N GLU A 668 -37.40 13.70 -8.49
CA GLU A 668 -38.54 13.14 -7.74
C GLU A 668 -38.74 11.62 -7.92
N ASP A 669 -38.22 11.04 -9.01
CA ASP A 669 -38.37 9.63 -9.33
C ASP A 669 -37.22 8.76 -8.81
N ARG A 670 -36.08 9.36 -8.44
CA ARG A 670 -34.83 8.64 -8.14
C ARG A 670 -35.00 7.62 -7.02
N TYR A 671 -35.53 8.01 -5.86
CA TYR A 671 -35.76 7.10 -4.73
C TYR A 671 -36.74 5.99 -5.09
N ARG A 672 -37.88 6.35 -5.70
CA ARG A 672 -38.95 5.41 -6.07
C ARG A 672 -38.45 4.36 -7.07
N LEU A 673 -37.72 4.77 -8.09
CA LEU A 673 -37.17 3.87 -9.11
C LEU A 673 -35.99 3.07 -8.57
N THR A 674 -35.15 3.63 -7.69
CA THR A 674 -34.11 2.84 -7.03
C THR A 674 -34.74 1.68 -6.23
N LEU A 675 -35.75 1.98 -5.40
CA LEU A 675 -36.46 1.00 -4.59
C LEU A 675 -37.25 -0.03 -5.41
N ARG A 676 -38.03 0.41 -6.41
CA ARG A 676 -38.99 -0.46 -7.11
C ARG A 676 -38.45 -1.10 -8.39
N TYR A 677 -37.45 -0.49 -9.03
CA TYR A 677 -36.92 -0.95 -10.31
C TYR A 677 -35.52 -1.56 -10.16
N TRP A 678 -34.60 -0.85 -9.49
CA TRP A 678 -33.21 -1.27 -9.40
C TRP A 678 -32.97 -2.32 -8.32
N LEU A 679 -33.54 -2.13 -7.12
CA LEU A 679 -33.35 -3.05 -6.01
C LEU A 679 -33.69 -4.52 -6.35
N PRO A 680 -34.83 -4.83 -7.04
CA PRO A 680 -35.13 -6.21 -7.46
C PRO A 680 -34.20 -6.75 -8.55
N ARG A 681 -33.55 -5.89 -9.34
CA ARG A 681 -32.61 -6.28 -10.39
C ARG A 681 -31.21 -6.51 -9.85
N LEU A 682 -30.80 -5.72 -8.85
CA LEU A 682 -29.54 -5.88 -8.15
C LEU A 682 -29.50 -7.15 -7.31
N TYR A 683 -30.63 -7.53 -6.72
CA TYR A 683 -30.76 -8.82 -6.05
C TYR A 683 -30.79 -9.97 -7.06
N ARG A 684 -29.89 -10.94 -6.89
CA ARG A 684 -29.77 -12.10 -7.78
C ARG A 684 -30.92 -13.06 -7.48
N ILE A 685 -31.76 -13.36 -8.48
CA ILE A 685 -32.89 -14.28 -8.34
C ILE A 685 -32.48 -15.67 -8.84
N PRO A 686 -32.25 -16.67 -7.96
CA PRO A 686 -31.83 -17.99 -8.41
C PRO A 686 -33.02 -18.79 -8.98
N LYS A 687 -34.19 -18.70 -8.34
CA LYS A 687 -35.47 -19.33 -8.71
C LYS A 687 -36.64 -18.49 -8.22
N LEU A 688 -37.69 -18.34 -9.03
CA LEU A 688 -38.94 -17.69 -8.63
C LEU A 688 -39.75 -18.62 -7.72
N ASN A 689 -39.76 -18.34 -6.42
CA ASN A 689 -40.58 -19.03 -5.42
C ASN A 689 -41.16 -18.03 -4.40
N SER A 690 -42.02 -18.49 -3.47
CA SER A 690 -42.61 -17.64 -2.44
C SER A 690 -41.56 -17.04 -1.48
N GLU A 691 -40.48 -17.77 -1.22
CA GLU A 691 -39.34 -17.32 -0.42
C GLU A 691 -38.67 -16.06 -1.01
N PHE A 692 -38.56 -16.00 -2.34
CA PHE A 692 -38.02 -14.83 -3.04
C PHE A 692 -38.83 -13.56 -2.77
N ALA A 693 -40.15 -13.64 -2.82
CA ALA A 693 -41.01 -12.49 -2.55
C ALA A 693 -40.84 -11.97 -1.11
N VAL A 694 -40.64 -12.87 -0.15
CA VAL A 694 -40.36 -12.53 1.25
C VAL A 694 -38.99 -11.86 1.39
N LYS A 695 -37.94 -12.42 0.77
CA LYS A 695 -36.59 -11.82 0.78
C LYS A 695 -36.57 -10.45 0.14
N LEU A 696 -37.23 -10.27 -1.02
CA LEU A 696 -37.31 -8.98 -1.69
C LEU A 696 -38.04 -7.93 -0.85
N LYS A 697 -39.13 -8.34 -0.16
CA LYS A 697 -39.83 -7.46 0.79
C LYS A 697 -38.92 -7.03 1.94
N LYS A 698 -38.21 -7.99 2.57
CA LYS A 698 -37.27 -7.71 3.65
C LYS A 698 -36.13 -6.79 3.20
N LEU A 699 -35.61 -7.01 1.99
CA LEU A 699 -34.55 -6.21 1.39
C LEU A 699 -35.03 -4.77 1.15
N ALA A 700 -36.25 -4.59 0.63
CA ALA A 700 -36.87 -3.28 0.46
C ALA A 700 -37.11 -2.55 1.79
N GLU A 701 -37.51 -3.28 2.84
CA GLU A 701 -37.64 -2.76 4.21
C GLU A 701 -36.28 -2.28 4.75
N ILE A 702 -35.24 -3.12 4.69
CA ILE A 702 -33.89 -2.76 5.15
C ILE A 702 -33.33 -1.55 4.38
N TYR A 703 -33.50 -1.52 3.05
CA TYR A 703 -33.06 -0.39 2.24
C TYR A 703 -33.74 0.91 2.68
N LYS A 704 -35.06 0.86 2.89
CA LYS A 704 -35.82 2.01 3.37
C LYS A 704 -35.34 2.44 4.76
N ASP A 705 -35.14 1.49 5.66
CA ASP A 705 -34.66 1.76 7.02
C ASP A 705 -33.29 2.43 7.02
N VAL A 706 -32.34 1.97 6.18
CA VAL A 706 -31.04 2.62 6.01
C VAL A 706 -31.22 4.08 5.58
N ILE A 707 -32.02 4.34 4.55
CA ILE A 707 -32.26 5.71 4.05
C ILE A 707 -32.93 6.60 5.11
N ASP A 708 -33.90 6.06 5.85
CA ASP A 708 -34.60 6.79 6.90
C ASP A 708 -33.67 7.09 8.09
N ILE A 709 -32.77 6.17 8.45
CA ILE A 709 -31.71 6.41 9.46
C ILE A 709 -30.76 7.51 9.00
N VAL A 710 -30.26 7.46 7.76
CA VAL A 710 -29.36 8.50 7.21
C VAL A 710 -30.06 9.85 7.26
N SER A 711 -31.33 9.90 6.87
CA SER A 711 -32.15 11.11 6.94
C SER A 711 -32.25 11.63 8.37
N ALA A 712 -32.55 10.77 9.36
CA ALA A 712 -32.62 11.17 10.77
C ALA A 712 -31.29 11.74 11.28
N MET A 713 -30.16 11.15 10.90
CA MET A 713 -28.83 11.63 11.29
C MET A 713 -28.51 13.02 10.72
N ILE A 714 -28.80 13.26 9.43
CA ILE A 714 -28.47 14.53 8.76
C ILE A 714 -29.18 15.73 9.40
N HIS A 715 -30.38 15.53 9.95
CA HIS A 715 -31.17 16.58 10.60
C HIS A 715 -30.82 16.80 12.09
N SER A 716 -29.90 16.02 12.65
CA SER A 716 -29.48 16.16 14.05
C SER A 716 -28.60 17.41 14.27
N PRO A 717 -28.70 18.08 15.43
CA PRO A 717 -27.92 19.28 15.73
C PRO A 717 -26.42 19.00 15.78
N ILE A 718 -25.64 20.00 15.37
CA ILE A 718 -24.23 19.88 15.01
C ILE A 718 -23.31 20.12 16.21
N SER A 719 -22.34 19.22 16.38
CA SER A 719 -21.00 19.57 16.85
C SER A 719 -20.00 19.04 15.83
N THR A 720 -19.31 19.93 15.11
CA THR A 720 -18.13 19.54 14.32
C THR A 720 -16.89 19.91 15.12
N PRO A 721 -15.91 19.01 15.27
CA PRO A 721 -14.67 19.35 15.94
C PRO A 721 -13.94 20.46 15.16
N ASP A 722 -13.54 21.51 15.87
CA ASP A 722 -12.69 22.58 15.31
C ASP A 722 -11.24 22.07 15.23
N ILE A 723 -10.86 21.54 14.07
CA ILE A 723 -9.54 20.96 13.84
C ILE A 723 -8.59 22.05 13.35
N LYS A 724 -7.63 22.43 14.20
CA LYS A 724 -6.58 23.40 13.87
C LYS A 724 -5.45 22.72 13.09
N TYR A 725 -5.12 23.28 11.92
CA TYR A 725 -3.97 22.85 11.13
C TYR A 725 -3.40 24.00 10.29
N ILE A 726 -2.11 23.90 9.99
CA ILE A 726 -1.39 24.81 9.07
C ILE A 726 -1.12 24.05 7.77
N LYS A 727 -1.28 24.73 6.62
CA LYS A 727 -0.96 24.17 5.30
C LYS A 727 0.28 24.85 4.74
N GLU A 728 1.27 24.06 4.34
CA GLU A 728 2.50 24.56 3.72
C GLU A 728 2.86 23.72 2.48
N PRO A 729 3.43 24.30 1.43
CA PRO A 729 3.97 23.51 0.31
C PRO A 729 5.00 22.49 0.81
N THR A 730 4.89 21.23 0.39
CA THR A 730 5.87 20.21 0.80
C THR A 730 7.20 20.45 0.08
N PRO A 731 8.32 20.64 0.81
CA PRO A 731 9.63 20.75 0.18
C PRO A 731 10.00 19.41 -0.46
N ILE A 732 10.27 19.42 -1.77
CA ILE A 732 10.69 18.21 -2.49
C ILE A 732 12.18 18.01 -2.27
N PRO A 733 12.61 16.92 -1.59
CA PRO A 733 14.01 16.69 -1.32
C PRO A 733 14.76 16.40 -2.61
N VAL A 734 15.96 16.97 -2.74
CA VAL A 734 16.87 16.66 -3.85
C VAL A 734 17.53 15.31 -3.55
N ILE A 735 16.92 14.24 -4.06
CA ILE A 735 17.58 12.94 -4.12
C ILE A 735 18.50 13.01 -5.33
N VAL A 736 19.82 12.93 -5.12
CA VAL A 736 20.80 12.95 -6.22
C VAL A 736 20.63 11.68 -7.05
N ALA A 737 19.71 11.71 -8.00
CA ALA A 737 19.66 10.76 -9.10
C ALA A 737 20.81 11.10 -10.06
N PRO A 738 21.56 10.11 -10.58
CA PRO A 738 22.60 10.38 -11.55
C PRO A 738 21.96 10.93 -12.82
N ASN A 739 22.14 12.23 -13.07
CA ASN A 739 22.14 12.71 -14.44
C ASN A 739 23.25 11.95 -15.18
N ASN A 740 22.95 11.49 -16.39
CA ASN A 740 23.91 10.97 -17.37
C ASN A 740 24.91 12.08 -17.80
N ARG A 741 25.67 12.65 -16.87
CA ARG A 741 26.83 13.45 -17.22
C ARG A 741 27.92 12.47 -17.65
N LYS A 742 28.21 12.46 -18.95
CA LYS A 742 29.49 11.99 -19.46
C LYS A 742 30.59 12.59 -18.56
N PRO A 743 31.59 11.81 -18.11
CA PRO A 743 32.73 12.39 -17.41
C PRO A 743 33.33 13.47 -18.30
N SER A 744 33.45 14.68 -17.78
CA SER A 744 34.28 15.70 -18.43
C SER A 744 35.71 15.18 -18.39
N ASN A 745 36.24 14.77 -19.55
CA ASN A 745 37.67 14.65 -19.77
C ASN A 745 38.25 16.07 -19.68
N ALA A 746 38.60 16.49 -18.47
CA ALA A 746 39.45 17.64 -18.24
C ALA A 746 40.65 17.14 -17.46
N SER A 747 41.70 16.81 -18.22
CA SER A 747 43.06 16.65 -17.73
C SER A 747 43.45 17.87 -16.91
N SER A 748 43.97 17.62 -15.72
CA SER A 748 44.67 18.58 -14.88
C SER A 748 45.71 19.36 -15.68
N SER A 749 45.48 20.65 -15.91
CA SER A 749 46.53 21.60 -16.26
C SER A 749 46.78 22.51 -15.06
N ILE A 750 47.94 22.28 -14.45
CA ILE A 750 48.58 23.11 -13.45
C ILE A 750 48.80 24.51 -14.06
N SER A 751 48.29 25.56 -13.43
CA SER A 751 48.84 26.91 -13.58
C SER A 751 49.03 27.53 -12.21
N THR A 752 50.29 27.60 -11.83
CA THR A 752 50.85 28.33 -10.69
C THR A 752 50.54 29.82 -10.77
N THR A 753 50.10 30.42 -9.67
CA THR A 753 50.60 31.73 -9.23
C THR A 753 50.58 31.81 -7.72
N LYS A 754 51.77 32.07 -7.18
CA LYS A 754 52.07 32.35 -5.77
C LYS A 754 51.60 33.76 -5.38
N THR A 755 51.66 33.99 -4.06
CA THR A 755 51.73 35.27 -3.32
C THR A 755 50.44 36.09 -3.27
N GLY A 756 49.93 36.55 -2.12
CA GLY A 756 50.40 36.55 -0.73
C GLY A 756 49.72 37.72 0.00
N ASN A 757 49.46 37.54 1.31
CA ASN A 757 49.12 38.58 2.32
C ASN A 757 47.67 39.15 2.20
N SER A 758 46.90 39.45 3.25
CA SER A 758 47.09 39.46 4.71
C SER A 758 45.71 39.48 5.41
N LEU A 759 45.66 38.90 6.61
CA LEU A 759 45.03 39.39 7.86
C LEU A 759 43.58 39.91 7.89
N GLN A 760 42.78 39.23 8.74
CA GLN A 760 41.97 39.76 9.86
C GLN A 760 40.98 40.91 9.57
N SER A 761 39.67 40.65 9.58
CA SER A 761 38.78 40.62 10.76
C SER A 761 37.95 41.90 10.88
N SER A 762 36.63 41.78 10.78
CA SER A 762 35.69 42.47 11.69
C SER A 762 34.24 42.08 11.39
N ASN A 763 33.73 41.26 12.30
CA ASN A 763 32.40 41.24 12.91
C ASN A 763 31.35 42.32 12.55
N LYS A 764 30.09 41.80 12.63
CA LYS A 764 28.83 42.45 13.03
C LYS A 764 28.14 43.33 11.98
N SER A 765 26.82 43.37 11.87
CA SER A 765 25.68 42.58 12.37
C SER A 765 24.45 43.29 11.81
N ASP A 766 23.42 42.54 11.47
CA ASP A 766 21.99 42.84 11.46
C ASP A 766 21.53 44.30 11.67
N PHE A 767 20.71 44.85 10.76
CA PHE A 767 19.24 44.76 10.88
C PHE A 767 18.51 45.70 9.90
N ASN A 768 17.44 45.14 9.32
CA ASN A 768 16.12 45.73 9.02
C ASN A 768 15.91 46.85 7.98
N LYS A 769 15.06 46.44 7.02
CA LYS A 769 13.78 47.05 6.59
C LYS A 769 13.80 48.44 5.95
N GLY A 770 13.28 48.46 4.72
CA GLY A 770 12.77 49.67 4.10
C GLY A 770 12.26 49.39 2.70
N SER A 771 10.94 49.21 2.61
CA SER A 771 10.09 49.18 1.42
C SER A 771 10.40 50.23 0.34
N CYS A 772 10.18 49.83 -0.92
CA CYS A 772 9.71 50.57 -2.13
C CYS A 772 9.69 52.11 -2.10
N PRO A 773 9.94 52.83 -3.23
CA PRO A 773 9.09 52.65 -4.42
C PRO A 773 9.68 53.03 -5.82
N THR A 774 8.94 52.60 -6.86
CA THR A 774 8.60 53.26 -8.16
C THR A 774 9.58 54.27 -8.79
N THR A 775 9.91 54.26 -10.09
CA THR A 775 9.02 54.65 -11.20
C THR A 775 9.78 54.64 -12.55
N ASN A 776 9.04 54.31 -13.62
CA ASN A 776 9.03 54.87 -14.98
C ASN A 776 10.34 55.15 -15.77
N LYS A 777 10.41 54.62 -17.01
CA LYS A 777 10.04 55.36 -18.26
C LYS A 777 10.39 54.58 -19.56
N GLN A 778 9.35 54.41 -20.40
CA GLN A 778 9.30 54.79 -21.84
C GLN A 778 10.31 54.16 -22.83
N SER A 779 9.90 53.24 -23.73
CA SER A 779 9.15 53.38 -25.01
C SER A 779 10.06 53.61 -26.23
N VAL A 780 9.79 52.91 -27.36
CA VAL A 780 9.77 53.40 -28.78
C VAL A 780 9.83 52.23 -29.80
N THR A 781 8.70 52.05 -30.51
CA THR A 781 8.39 51.67 -31.92
C THR A 781 9.38 50.95 -32.88
N ALA A 782 8.95 49.78 -33.42
CA ALA A 782 8.61 49.37 -34.84
C ALA A 782 9.45 49.84 -36.08
N PRO A 783 9.29 49.35 -37.36
CA PRO A 783 8.67 48.12 -37.96
C PRO A 783 9.36 47.50 -39.27
N LEU A 784 8.75 46.40 -39.81
CA LEU A 784 8.42 46.06 -41.24
C LEU A 784 9.36 45.35 -42.29
N SER A 785 8.74 44.33 -42.96
CA SER A 785 8.80 43.88 -44.39
C SER A 785 9.87 42.86 -44.83
N ARG A 786 9.75 41.98 -45.86
CA ARG A 786 8.71 41.43 -46.78
C ARG A 786 9.36 40.20 -47.51
N GLN A 787 8.54 39.31 -48.09
CA GLN A 787 8.77 38.04 -48.84
C GLN A 787 9.59 38.19 -50.17
N PRO A 788 9.76 37.22 -51.15
CA PRO A 788 9.00 35.96 -51.45
C PRO A 788 9.63 34.76 -52.27
N LEU A 789 8.80 33.70 -52.44
CA LEU A 789 8.42 32.94 -53.68
C LEU A 789 9.00 31.55 -54.11
N SER A 790 8.06 30.80 -54.72
CA SER A 790 8.06 29.59 -55.60
C SER A 790 8.08 28.17 -54.99
N GLU A 791 7.49 27.13 -55.60
CA GLU A 791 6.16 26.84 -56.19
C GLU A 791 6.20 25.35 -56.65
N LEU A 792 5.31 24.48 -56.10
CA LEU A 792 4.50 23.38 -56.72
C LEU A 792 5.13 22.32 -57.70
N PRO A 793 4.43 21.23 -58.17
CA PRO A 793 3.06 20.74 -57.89
C PRO A 793 2.84 19.20 -57.67
N ARG A 794 1.72 18.88 -56.98
CA ARG A 794 0.60 17.93 -57.24
C ARG A 794 0.77 16.61 -58.02
N ARG A 795 0.08 15.55 -57.54
CA ARG A 795 -1.07 14.89 -58.23
C ARG A 795 -1.90 13.98 -57.32
N CYS A 796 -3.23 14.02 -57.51
CA CYS A 796 -4.28 13.20 -56.90
C CYS A 796 -4.91 12.21 -57.93
N ASN A 797 -5.80 11.36 -57.40
CA ASN A 797 -6.90 10.56 -58.04
C ASN A 797 -6.53 9.09 -58.36
N SER A 798 -7.36 8.06 -58.16
CA SER A 798 -8.84 7.98 -58.17
C SER A 798 -9.35 6.64 -57.61
N GLU A 799 -10.62 6.63 -57.20
CA GLU A 799 -11.47 5.46 -56.95
C GLU A 799 -11.80 4.66 -58.22
N ARG A 800 -12.05 3.35 -58.08
CA ARG A 800 -13.08 2.62 -58.85
C ARG A 800 -13.47 1.29 -58.18
N THR A 801 -14.78 1.09 -58.13
CA THR A 801 -15.60 -0.06 -57.70
C THR A 801 -15.54 -1.25 -58.66
N PHE A 802 -15.64 -2.49 -58.14
CA PHE A 802 -16.76 -3.46 -58.35
C PHE A 802 -16.39 -4.94 -58.09
N THR A 803 -17.41 -5.68 -57.65
CA THR A 803 -17.68 -7.14 -57.72
C THR A 803 -17.05 -8.12 -56.73
N GLU A 804 -17.92 -8.72 -55.90
CA GLU A 804 -17.75 -10.06 -55.29
C GLU A 804 -17.71 -11.16 -56.36
N PRO A 805 -17.09 -12.32 -56.06
CA PRO A 805 -17.93 -13.47 -55.73
C PRO A 805 -17.40 -14.38 -54.60
N LYS A 806 -18.34 -15.09 -53.97
CA LYS A 806 -18.17 -16.15 -52.95
C LYS A 806 -17.13 -17.22 -53.31
N LYS A 807 -16.31 -17.63 -52.32
CA LYS A 807 -16.06 -19.06 -51.95
C LYS A 807 -15.26 -19.21 -50.65
N GLN A 808 -15.58 -20.29 -49.93
CA GLN A 808 -15.09 -20.72 -48.62
C GLN A 808 -13.59 -21.03 -48.57
N SER A 809 -12.90 -20.73 -47.45
CA SER A 809 -11.95 -21.66 -46.81
C SER A 809 -11.38 -21.12 -45.49
N GLN A 810 -11.49 -21.96 -44.44
CA GLN A 810 -10.60 -22.11 -43.27
C GLN A 810 -10.12 -20.87 -42.49
N LYS A 811 -10.63 -20.76 -41.26
CA LYS A 811 -10.06 -19.98 -40.16
C LYS A 811 -8.66 -20.49 -39.84
N VAL A 812 -7.65 -19.64 -40.02
CA VAL A 812 -6.32 -19.76 -39.41
C VAL A 812 -6.28 -18.84 -38.18
N PRO A 813 -5.90 -19.32 -36.98
CA PRO A 813 -5.76 -18.45 -35.82
C PRO A 813 -4.46 -17.64 -35.92
N TYR A 814 -4.59 -16.31 -35.89
CA TYR A 814 -3.47 -15.40 -35.73
C TYR A 814 -2.89 -15.55 -34.31
N TYR A 815 -1.78 -16.28 -34.19
CA TYR A 815 -0.91 -16.22 -33.02
C TYR A 815 -0.14 -14.89 -33.03
N LEU A 816 -0.54 -13.96 -32.16
CA LEU A 816 0.32 -12.86 -31.73
C LEU A 816 1.49 -13.46 -30.94
N ARG A 817 2.61 -13.71 -31.63
CA ARG A 817 3.89 -14.10 -31.03
C ARG A 817 4.36 -13.03 -30.06
N SER A 818 4.18 -13.26 -28.76
CA SER A 818 4.92 -12.54 -27.73
C SER A 818 6.37 -13.09 -27.71
N THR A 819 7.35 -12.28 -28.09
CA THR A 819 8.76 -12.68 -28.26
C THR A 819 9.57 -12.59 -26.96
N GLY A 820 8.91 -12.63 -25.80
CA GLY A 820 9.55 -12.53 -24.48
C GLY A 820 10.09 -13.87 -23.95
N TYR A 821 11.21 -13.82 -23.24
CA TYR A 821 11.81 -14.99 -22.54
C TYR A 821 10.83 -15.68 -21.58
N ALA A 822 9.95 -14.93 -20.91
CA ALA A 822 8.90 -15.47 -20.05
C ALA A 822 7.87 -16.34 -20.81
N ALA A 823 7.62 -16.05 -22.10
CA ALA A 823 6.76 -16.88 -22.93
C ALA A 823 7.45 -18.18 -23.36
N ARG A 824 8.77 -18.15 -23.58
CA ARG A 824 9.58 -19.36 -23.84
C ARG A 824 9.73 -20.24 -22.61
N LEU A 825 9.82 -19.65 -21.41
CA LEU A 825 9.82 -20.39 -20.16
C LEU A 825 8.44 -21.02 -19.88
N ARG A 826 7.33 -20.31 -20.16
CA ARG A 826 5.97 -20.89 -20.13
C ARG A 826 5.78 -22.02 -21.14
N ALA A 827 6.28 -21.87 -22.36
CA ALA A 827 6.19 -22.92 -23.37
C ALA A 827 6.93 -24.20 -22.94
N ARG A 828 8.09 -24.08 -22.27
CA ARG A 828 8.78 -25.24 -21.68
C ARG A 828 8.03 -25.87 -20.50
N LEU A 829 7.27 -25.08 -19.74
CA LEU A 829 6.38 -25.57 -18.67
C LEU A 829 5.10 -26.24 -19.19
N GLU A 830 4.82 -26.15 -20.49
CA GLU A 830 3.70 -26.84 -21.14
C GLU A 830 4.13 -28.15 -21.82
N GLU A 831 5.45 -28.38 -21.98
CA GLU A 831 6.03 -29.56 -22.62
C GLU A 831 6.58 -30.63 -21.64
N THR A 832 6.49 -30.40 -20.32
CA THR A 832 6.84 -31.36 -19.24
C THR A 832 5.73 -31.43 -18.21
#